data_AF-A0A7S2RQT3-F1
#
_entry.id   AF-A0A7S2RQT3-F1
#
_cell.length_a   1.000
_cell.length_b   1.000
_cell.length_c   1.000
_cell.angle_alpha   90.00
_cell.angle_beta   90.00
_cell.angle_gamma   90.00
#
_symmetry.space_group_name_H-M   'P 1'
#
loop_
_entity.id
_entity.type
_entity.pdbx_description
1 polymer ?
#
loop_
_entity_poly.entity_id
_entity_poly.type
_entity_poly.pdbx_seq_one_letter_code
_entity_poly.pdbx_strand_id
1 'polypeptide(L)'
;DRDRLLTAAASDIECKMHIVGATAIEDKLQKGVPETIQKLEQSGIKLWVLTGDKRETAIEIGYSTRVLTPKMHVTEVADGPAERVKTLLAMEFIRLIKMGKLKKYQNATLQSHSNASAISDCLKATTNFLTAMSRGFWRFYYKNIFTCCGKVNTNSSNKYLTQMDAEDIIMDRRKDPIARHKKVRNEAYTIIQAWKNTPEGKDEHEKHLLKKKRGSGPHFEKKLSSEYDEMSDDEDISLTSDSVPHVFMRAISANILMGDLNQSKIPNKSGGTSVMNMKQLSVIDEDALSMASFRPEGGELTNNFNKKKNHFLERMFAVDRDVRNGRLIKHLTIDKRDDLLQQSMEDQNNNVSATKDQTDVRRALVIEGSALLHLLGNDLLEEVFFAVASQCDSVIACRVSPKQKALIVKLVRNYVEPTPVTLAIGDGANDVGMIQEAHIGIGISGLEGQQAVNASDFSIAQFRFLEVLLLVHGRWNFSRMSRVILYSFYKNAVLATLLLLYSSKNLFSTTSLFDQWVMSSLNFIAMFPILFLGIFDRDLSKNYVKRNPESYAPGPNNEYITNRTILRWVLLVFIHSAVIFYGCLPCITMSGGMTSAFKGLMKGAHIDNPGDGEGGDIKVVGTLIFSVMIMVLAFKVLFECRSLIHGKFPSCTCRKDVGEGIFNRLAYTWHAVIYGSFIFLLFFLYVYQYLGQTFEAFKPYVMVTSHMFDKRSISWMLMLLIPIVACAIDVGIKVFSNMFYPTQIQIHSEIQASEIGVVRSSRRS
;
A
#
# COMPACT_ATOMS: atom_id res chain seq x y z
N ASP A 1 19.29 42.82 -20.86
CA ASP A 1 20.38 43.78 -21.16
C ASP A 1 21.54 43.75 -20.18
N ARG A 2 21.31 43.87 -18.86
CA ARG A 2 22.40 43.85 -17.86
C ARG A 2 23.32 42.63 -17.94
N ASP A 3 22.77 41.41 -17.99
CA ASP A 3 23.60 40.19 -18.06
C ASP A 3 24.40 40.10 -19.35
N ARG A 4 23.81 40.55 -20.47
CA ARG A 4 24.47 40.59 -21.77
C ARG A 4 25.66 41.56 -21.77
N LEU A 5 25.49 42.71 -21.13
CA LEU A 5 26.54 43.72 -20.94
C LEU A 5 27.64 43.23 -19.98
N LEU A 6 27.27 42.50 -18.92
CA LEU A 6 28.23 41.87 -18.01
C LEU A 6 29.07 40.80 -18.72
N THR A 7 28.45 39.96 -19.55
CA THR A 7 29.18 38.95 -20.34
C THR A 7 30.11 39.60 -21.37
N ALA A 8 29.67 40.67 -22.05
CA ALA A 8 30.52 41.41 -22.98
C ALA A 8 31.74 42.03 -22.28
N ALA A 9 31.51 42.70 -21.14
CA ALA A 9 32.59 43.26 -20.32
C ALA A 9 33.54 42.19 -19.77
N ALA A 10 33.02 41.04 -19.32
CA ALA A 10 33.85 39.92 -18.88
C ALA A 10 34.71 39.39 -20.04
N SER A 11 34.15 39.25 -21.24
CA SER A 11 34.88 38.77 -22.42
C SER A 11 35.99 39.74 -22.85
N ASP A 12 35.77 41.04 -22.71
CA ASP A 12 36.79 42.07 -22.97
C ASP A 12 37.91 42.04 -21.91
N ILE A 13 37.58 41.76 -20.65
CA ILE A 13 38.54 41.62 -19.54
C ILE A 13 39.33 40.30 -19.63
N GLU A 14 38.70 39.22 -20.08
CA GLU A 14 39.28 37.87 -20.18
C GLU A 14 40.18 37.66 -21.42
N CYS A 15 40.69 38.74 -22.02
CA CYS A 15 41.64 38.67 -23.13
C CYS A 15 43.10 38.74 -22.62
N LYS A 16 43.99 37.88 -23.15
CA LYS A 16 45.44 37.85 -22.84
C LYS A 16 45.80 37.57 -21.37
N MET A 17 44.99 36.78 -20.65
CA MET A 17 45.33 36.35 -19.30
C MET A 17 46.35 35.20 -19.30
N HIS A 18 47.36 35.29 -18.41
CA HIS A 18 48.26 34.18 -18.10
C HIS A 18 47.72 33.41 -16.89
N ILE A 19 47.43 32.12 -17.06
CA ILE A 19 47.01 31.25 -15.96
C ILE A 19 48.21 31.02 -15.03
N VAL A 20 48.19 31.64 -13.84
CA VAL A 20 49.25 31.50 -12.82
C VAL A 20 49.06 30.21 -12.00
N GLY A 21 47.82 29.75 -11.86
CA GLY A 21 47.44 28.53 -11.16
C GLY A 21 45.93 28.38 -11.07
N ALA A 22 45.46 27.17 -10.79
CA ALA A 22 44.05 26.89 -10.54
C ALA A 22 43.88 26.32 -9.14
N THR A 23 42.87 26.79 -8.42
CA THR A 23 42.47 26.26 -7.11
C THR A 23 41.03 25.79 -7.20
N ALA A 24 40.77 24.55 -6.81
CA ALA A 24 39.42 23.99 -6.74
C ALA A 24 39.09 23.67 -5.28
N ILE A 25 37.84 23.92 -4.88
CA ILE A 25 37.31 23.52 -3.58
C ILE A 25 36.45 22.28 -3.83
N GLU A 26 36.84 21.16 -3.24
CA GLU A 26 36.05 19.94 -3.27
C GLU A 26 34.98 20.02 -2.18
N ASP A 27 33.71 20.11 -2.59
CA ASP A 27 32.59 20.05 -1.66
C ASP A 27 32.32 18.60 -1.28
N LYS A 28 32.64 18.25 -0.04
CA LYS A 28 32.56 16.87 0.44
C LYS A 28 31.18 16.58 0.99
N LEU A 29 30.58 15.50 0.48
CA LEU A 29 29.35 14.95 1.03
C LEU A 29 29.53 14.57 2.51
N GLN A 30 28.45 14.74 3.28
CA GLN A 30 28.42 14.26 4.66
C GLN A 30 28.66 12.76 4.72
N LYS A 31 29.32 12.31 5.80
CA LYS A 31 29.64 10.90 6.03
C LYS A 31 28.38 10.03 6.02
N GLY A 32 28.34 9.01 5.17
CA GLY A 32 27.27 8.03 5.12
C GLY A 32 26.12 8.36 4.18
N VAL A 33 26.17 9.47 3.45
CA VAL A 33 25.10 9.87 2.51
C VAL A 33 24.94 8.87 1.36
N PRO A 34 26.00 8.50 0.61
CA PRO A 34 25.86 7.57 -0.52
C PRO A 34 25.33 6.19 -0.07
N GLU A 35 25.81 5.67 1.06
CA GLU A 35 25.36 4.39 1.59
C GLU A 35 23.91 4.44 2.06
N THR A 36 23.47 5.55 2.64
CA THR A 36 22.08 5.74 3.07
C THR A 36 21.16 5.79 1.87
N ILE A 37 21.49 6.59 0.85
CA ILE A 37 20.70 6.70 -0.39
C ILE A 37 20.56 5.32 -1.06
N GLN A 38 21.64 4.57 -1.17
CA GLN A 38 21.62 3.24 -1.77
C GLN A 38 20.69 2.27 -1.01
N LYS A 39 20.68 2.32 0.32
CA LYS A 39 19.75 1.50 1.12
C LYS A 39 18.29 1.92 0.95
N LEU A 40 18.02 3.22 0.80
CA LEU A 40 16.67 3.72 0.54
C LEU A 40 16.20 3.26 -0.86
N GLU A 41 17.06 3.32 -1.87
CA GLU A 41 16.77 2.81 -3.22
C GLU A 41 16.46 1.30 -3.18
N GLN A 42 17.31 0.50 -2.51
CA GLN A 42 17.09 -0.95 -2.32
C GLN A 42 15.78 -1.27 -1.59
N SER A 43 15.32 -0.37 -0.71
CA SER A 43 14.04 -0.53 0.00
C SER A 43 12.81 -0.21 -0.87
N GLY A 44 13.01 0.15 -2.14
CA GLY A 44 11.95 0.49 -3.08
C GLY A 44 11.46 1.94 -2.99
N ILE A 45 12.20 2.82 -2.31
CA ILE A 45 11.86 4.25 -2.20
C ILE A 45 12.42 4.97 -3.42
N LYS A 46 11.54 5.65 -4.18
CA LYS A 46 11.95 6.52 -5.29
C LYS A 46 12.47 7.84 -4.73
N LEU A 47 13.67 8.23 -5.18
CA LEU A 47 14.35 9.44 -4.72
C LEU A 47 14.32 10.53 -5.80
N TRP A 48 13.91 11.74 -5.40
CA TRP A 48 13.92 12.92 -6.25
C TRP A 48 14.79 13.99 -5.56
N VAL A 49 15.76 14.54 -6.28
CA VAL A 49 16.70 15.55 -5.77
C VAL A 49 16.33 16.91 -6.34
N LEU A 50 16.01 17.88 -5.47
CA LEU A 50 15.61 19.23 -5.85
C LEU A 50 16.63 20.25 -5.33
N THR A 51 17.51 20.76 -6.20
CA THR A 51 18.59 21.68 -5.84
C THR A 51 18.46 23.06 -6.50
N GLY A 52 19.01 24.08 -5.83
CA GLY A 52 19.25 25.41 -6.38
C GLY A 52 20.53 25.49 -7.23
N ASP A 53 21.35 24.44 -7.24
CA ASP A 53 22.65 24.41 -7.93
C ASP A 53 22.53 24.42 -9.45
N LYS A 54 23.64 24.76 -10.10
CA LYS A 54 23.79 24.62 -11.56
C LYS A 54 23.69 23.14 -11.95
N ARG A 55 23.26 22.90 -13.19
CA ARG A 55 23.04 21.55 -13.72
C ARG A 55 24.28 20.67 -13.65
N GLU A 56 25.44 21.19 -14.03
CA GLU A 56 26.70 20.45 -14.05
C GLU A 56 27.08 19.97 -12.63
N THR A 57 26.96 20.87 -11.64
CA THR A 57 27.19 20.55 -10.22
C THR A 57 26.19 19.53 -9.69
N ALA A 58 24.91 19.66 -10.04
CA ALA A 58 23.87 18.74 -9.60
C ALA A 58 24.05 17.33 -10.17
N ILE A 59 24.51 17.21 -11.42
CA ILE A 59 24.86 15.93 -12.05
C ILE A 59 26.05 15.29 -11.32
N GLU A 60 27.08 16.08 -11.00
CA GLU A 60 28.27 15.60 -10.27
C GLU A 60 27.91 15.12 -8.85
N ILE A 61 27.06 15.87 -8.14
CA ILE A 61 26.48 15.45 -6.86
C ILE A 61 25.67 14.16 -7.05
N GLY A 62 24.90 14.05 -8.13
CA GLY A 62 24.15 12.85 -8.50
C GLY A 62 25.03 11.61 -8.64
N TYR A 63 26.18 11.73 -9.30
CA TYR A 63 27.16 10.64 -9.42
C TYR A 63 27.86 10.33 -8.08
N SER A 64 28.27 11.37 -7.35
CA SER A 64 28.93 11.23 -6.04
C SER A 64 28.04 10.57 -4.98
N THR A 65 26.75 10.85 -5.02
CA THR A 65 25.72 10.25 -4.14
C THR A 65 25.22 8.88 -4.61
N ARG A 66 25.65 8.42 -5.80
CA ARG A 66 25.17 7.20 -6.49
C ARG A 66 23.69 7.23 -6.87
N VAL A 67 23.09 8.41 -6.88
CA VAL A 67 21.74 8.65 -7.39
C VAL A 67 21.72 8.50 -8.92
N LEU A 68 22.80 8.91 -9.57
CA LEU A 68 23.11 8.61 -10.96
C LEU A 68 24.20 7.54 -11.02
N THR A 69 24.09 6.64 -11.99
CA THR A 69 25.14 5.67 -12.31
C THR A 69 25.55 5.80 -13.76
N PRO A 70 26.81 5.54 -14.14
CA PRO A 70 27.26 5.68 -15.52
C PRO A 70 26.51 4.80 -16.54
N LYS A 71 25.84 3.75 -16.07
CA LYS A 71 25.02 2.84 -16.90
C LYS A 71 23.60 3.34 -17.14
N MET A 72 23.18 4.43 -16.50
CA MET A 72 21.83 4.99 -16.67
C MET A 72 21.73 5.80 -17.95
N HIS A 73 20.58 5.70 -18.62
CA HIS A 73 20.23 6.65 -19.68
C HIS A 73 19.70 7.93 -19.04
N VAL A 74 20.47 9.01 -19.13
CA VAL A 74 20.10 10.32 -18.60
C VAL A 74 19.40 11.13 -19.69
N THR A 75 18.16 11.52 -19.44
CA THR A 75 17.42 12.47 -20.28
C THR A 75 17.55 13.85 -19.67
N GLU A 76 18.19 14.77 -20.39
CA GLU A 76 18.39 16.15 -19.93
C GLU A 76 17.40 17.10 -20.58
N VAL A 77 16.76 17.93 -19.76
CA VAL A 77 15.81 18.98 -20.16
C VAL A 77 16.38 20.31 -19.68
N ALA A 78 17.21 20.92 -20.53
CA ALA A 78 17.84 22.21 -20.26
C ALA A 78 16.93 23.40 -20.61
N ASP A 79 17.35 24.60 -20.20
CA ASP A 79 16.72 25.85 -20.60
C ASP A 79 16.63 26.01 -22.11
N GLY A 80 15.51 26.54 -22.58
CA GLY A 80 15.26 26.70 -24.01
C GLY A 80 13.86 27.23 -24.30
N PRO A 81 13.56 27.53 -25.57
CA PRO A 81 12.25 28.00 -25.98
C PRO A 81 11.16 26.99 -25.59
N ALA A 82 10.01 27.50 -25.14
CA ALA A 82 8.93 26.68 -24.58
C ALA A 82 8.48 25.54 -25.52
N GLU A 83 8.47 25.77 -26.83
CA GLU A 83 8.11 24.76 -27.84
C GLU A 83 9.07 23.58 -27.86
N ARG A 84 10.38 23.85 -27.77
CA ARG A 84 11.41 22.81 -27.76
C ARG A 84 11.35 21.95 -26.51
N VAL A 85 11.18 22.57 -25.34
CA VAL A 85 11.05 21.86 -24.05
C VAL A 85 9.83 20.94 -24.04
N LYS A 86 8.66 21.45 -24.47
CA LYS A 86 7.43 20.66 -24.57
C LYS A 86 7.57 19.51 -25.56
N THR A 87 8.23 19.73 -26.68
CA THR A 87 8.44 18.70 -27.72
C THR A 87 9.34 17.58 -27.23
N LEU A 88 10.48 17.91 -26.60
CA LEU A 88 11.42 16.90 -26.08
C LEU A 88 10.72 15.98 -25.07
N LEU A 89 9.93 16.56 -24.17
CA LEU A 89 9.17 15.81 -23.19
C LEU A 89 8.08 14.95 -23.84
N ALA A 90 7.34 15.49 -24.81
CA ALA A 90 6.32 14.75 -25.56
C ALA A 90 6.93 13.58 -26.36
N MET A 91 8.10 13.78 -26.97
CA MET A 91 8.83 12.73 -27.68
C MET A 91 9.24 11.59 -26.74
N GLU A 92 9.80 11.91 -25.57
CA GLU A 92 10.20 10.89 -24.59
C GLU A 92 8.98 10.15 -24.02
N PHE A 93 7.87 10.85 -23.80
CA PHE A 93 6.59 10.25 -23.40
C PHE A 93 6.08 9.24 -24.44
N ILE A 94 6.05 9.60 -25.72
CA ILE A 94 5.64 8.67 -26.80
C ILE A 94 6.64 7.51 -26.93
N ARG A 95 7.94 7.75 -26.74
CA ARG A 95 8.97 6.70 -26.72
C ARG A 95 8.70 5.69 -25.60
N LEU A 96 8.37 6.15 -24.39
CA LEU A 96 8.00 5.31 -23.25
C LEU A 96 6.73 4.48 -23.49
N ILE A 97 5.74 5.04 -24.20
CA ILE A 97 4.53 4.32 -24.60
C ILE A 97 4.86 3.20 -25.59
N LYS A 98 5.69 3.50 -26.61
CA LYS A 98 6.14 2.52 -27.62
C LYS A 98 6.98 1.39 -27.02
N MET A 99 7.77 1.69 -25.99
CA MET A 99 8.54 0.69 -25.22
C MET A 99 7.66 -0.20 -24.32
N GLY A 100 6.36 0.09 -24.19
CA GLY A 100 5.46 -0.70 -23.35
C GLY A 100 5.53 -0.43 -21.84
N LYS A 101 6.32 0.57 -21.41
CA LYS A 101 6.43 0.97 -20.00
C LYS A 101 5.17 1.67 -19.49
N LEU A 102 4.57 2.51 -20.33
CA LEU A 102 3.37 3.29 -20.01
C LEU A 102 2.09 2.63 -20.55
N LYS A 103 1.73 1.47 -20.00
CA LYS A 103 0.53 0.71 -20.43
C LYS A 103 -0.77 1.52 -20.36
N LYS A 104 -0.92 2.38 -19.35
CA LYS A 104 -2.11 3.23 -19.14
C LYS A 104 -2.45 4.14 -20.33
N TYR A 105 -1.46 4.49 -21.14
CA TYR A 105 -1.59 5.41 -22.27
C TYR A 105 -1.57 4.69 -23.64
N GLN A 106 -1.49 3.35 -23.66
CA GLN A 106 -1.48 2.57 -24.90
C GLN A 106 -2.87 2.47 -25.54
N ASN A 107 -2.91 2.45 -26.88
CA ASN A 107 -4.18 2.39 -27.63
C ASN A 107 -4.98 1.13 -27.28
N ALA A 108 -4.32 -0.02 -27.15
CA ALA A 108 -4.98 -1.28 -26.81
C ALA A 108 -5.73 -1.21 -25.47
N THR A 109 -5.11 -0.62 -24.44
CA THR A 109 -5.76 -0.44 -23.12
C THR A 109 -6.87 0.61 -23.15
N LEU A 110 -6.72 1.66 -23.97
CA LEU A 110 -7.75 2.69 -24.16
C LEU A 110 -8.97 2.16 -24.95
N GLN A 111 -8.78 1.17 -25.84
CA GLN A 111 -9.83 0.54 -26.65
C GLN A 111 -10.48 -0.67 -25.94
N SER A 112 -9.76 -1.44 -25.13
CA SER A 112 -10.33 -2.60 -24.41
C SER A 112 -11.47 -2.22 -23.46
N HIS A 113 -11.43 -1.00 -22.90
CA HIS A 113 -12.45 -0.52 -21.96
C HIS A 113 -13.68 0.09 -22.63
N SER A 114 -13.64 0.47 -23.92
CA SER A 114 -14.87 0.89 -24.62
C SER A 114 -15.84 -0.28 -24.85
N ASN A 115 -15.35 -1.52 -24.72
CA ASN A 115 -16.12 -2.75 -24.90
C ASN A 115 -16.49 -3.43 -23.56
N ALA A 116 -16.13 -2.84 -22.41
CA ALA A 116 -16.31 -3.45 -21.09
C ALA A 116 -17.70 -3.14 -20.46
N SER A 117 -18.70 -3.94 -20.84
CA SER A 117 -19.99 -4.22 -20.16
C SER A 117 -20.84 -3.05 -19.62
N ALA A 118 -22.05 -2.90 -20.17
CA ALA A 118 -23.11 -1.97 -19.74
C ALA A 118 -23.44 -1.98 -18.23
N ILE A 119 -23.06 -3.04 -17.49
CA ILE A 119 -23.30 -3.21 -16.05
C ILE A 119 -22.32 -2.36 -15.22
N SER A 120 -21.04 -2.26 -15.62
CA SER A 120 -20.06 -1.36 -14.98
C SER A 120 -20.50 0.10 -15.11
N ASP A 121 -20.99 0.47 -16.28
CA ASP A 121 -21.42 1.84 -16.55
C ASP A 121 -22.73 2.18 -15.84
N CYS A 122 -23.64 1.22 -15.68
CA CYS A 122 -24.83 1.35 -14.83
C CYS A 122 -24.48 1.49 -13.33
N LEU A 123 -23.53 0.70 -12.82
CA LEU A 123 -23.05 0.80 -11.43
C LEU A 123 -22.31 2.12 -11.16
N LYS A 124 -21.54 2.62 -12.15
CA LYS A 124 -20.92 3.94 -12.07
C LYS A 124 -21.95 5.06 -12.17
N ALA A 125 -22.96 4.93 -13.03
CA ALA A 125 -24.03 5.91 -13.16
C ALA A 125 -24.85 6.01 -11.86
N THR A 126 -25.17 4.88 -11.23
CA THR A 126 -25.91 4.83 -9.95
C THR A 126 -25.09 5.37 -8.78
N THR A 127 -23.80 5.05 -8.68
CA THR A 127 -22.92 5.62 -7.64
C THR A 127 -22.69 7.13 -7.84
N ASN A 128 -22.53 7.59 -9.09
CA ASN A 128 -22.44 9.01 -9.41
C ASN A 128 -23.74 9.76 -9.07
N PHE A 129 -24.90 9.15 -9.35
CA PHE A 129 -26.22 9.70 -9.00
C PHE A 129 -26.41 9.83 -7.48
N LEU A 130 -26.08 8.77 -6.72
CA LEU A 130 -26.15 8.79 -5.25
C LEU A 130 -25.19 9.81 -4.64
N THR A 131 -23.99 9.94 -5.19
CA THR A 131 -23.01 10.94 -4.75
C THR A 131 -23.51 12.36 -5.04
N ALA A 132 -24.06 12.61 -6.24
CA ALA A 132 -24.65 13.90 -6.61
C ALA A 132 -25.84 14.27 -5.73
N MET A 133 -26.72 13.30 -5.43
CA MET A 133 -27.85 13.46 -4.50
C MET A 133 -27.37 13.82 -3.09
N SER A 134 -26.40 13.06 -2.54
CA SER A 134 -25.87 13.33 -1.21
C SER A 134 -25.25 14.73 -1.09
N ARG A 135 -24.55 15.20 -2.14
CA ARG A 135 -23.93 16.53 -2.17
C ARG A 135 -24.94 17.64 -2.40
N GLY A 136 -25.94 17.43 -3.24
CA GLY A 136 -27.10 18.33 -3.36
C GLY A 136 -27.80 18.53 -2.02
N PHE A 137 -27.98 17.43 -1.27
CA PHE A 137 -28.50 17.47 0.09
C PHE A 137 -27.59 18.25 1.06
N TRP A 138 -26.28 18.02 1.05
CA TRP A 138 -25.34 18.77 1.90
C TRP A 138 -25.26 20.26 1.55
N ARG A 139 -25.27 20.62 0.25
CA ARG A 139 -25.33 22.02 -0.20
C ARG A 139 -26.63 22.67 0.25
N PHE A 140 -27.76 21.97 0.15
CA PHE A 140 -29.03 22.43 0.68
C PHE A 140 -28.98 22.61 2.21
N TYR A 141 -28.39 21.65 2.94
CA TYR A 141 -28.24 21.69 4.39
C TYR A 141 -27.40 22.88 4.86
N TYR A 142 -26.19 23.08 4.30
CA TYR A 142 -25.31 24.19 4.69
C TYR A 142 -25.83 25.56 4.24
N LYS A 143 -26.52 25.63 3.09
CA LYS A 143 -27.04 26.89 2.54
C LYS A 143 -28.36 27.33 3.16
N ASN A 144 -29.26 26.40 3.49
CA ASN A 144 -30.63 26.71 3.93
C ASN A 144 -30.88 26.39 5.41
N ILE A 145 -30.35 25.28 5.95
CA ILE A 145 -30.64 24.87 7.33
C ILE A 145 -29.62 25.47 8.31
N PHE A 146 -28.34 25.46 7.95
CA PHE A 146 -27.24 25.95 8.79
C PHE A 146 -27.23 27.48 8.93
N THR A 147 -27.75 28.21 7.94
CA THR A 147 -27.95 29.67 7.94
C THR A 147 -29.22 30.07 8.69
N CYS A 148 -30.30 29.29 8.60
CA CYS A 148 -31.55 29.57 9.33
C CYS A 148 -31.44 29.35 10.85
N CYS A 149 -30.51 28.52 11.33
CA CYS A 149 -30.35 28.24 12.76
C CYS A 149 -29.55 29.31 13.55
N GLY A 150 -29.20 30.45 12.95
CA GLY A 150 -28.89 31.71 13.65
C GLY A 150 -27.71 31.73 14.65
N LYS A 151 -26.90 30.66 14.77
CA LYS A 151 -25.86 30.56 15.80
C LYS A 151 -24.41 30.42 15.32
N VAL A 152 -24.13 30.46 14.02
CA VAL A 152 -22.74 30.41 13.51
C VAL A 152 -22.55 31.32 12.28
N ASN A 153 -21.37 31.95 12.23
CA ASN A 153 -20.93 32.99 11.29
C ASN A 153 -20.99 32.54 9.81
N THR A 154 -21.54 33.39 8.93
CA THR A 154 -21.71 33.13 7.48
C THR A 154 -20.40 32.80 6.76
N ASN A 155 -19.28 33.32 7.26
CA ASN A 155 -17.94 33.04 6.74
C ASN A 155 -17.54 31.57 6.85
N SER A 156 -17.96 30.86 7.91
CA SER A 156 -17.64 29.44 8.08
C SER A 156 -18.38 28.59 7.06
N SER A 157 -19.67 28.83 6.84
CA SER A 157 -20.46 28.12 5.81
C SER A 157 -19.91 28.34 4.40
N ASN A 158 -19.50 29.56 4.06
CA ASN A 158 -18.86 29.86 2.77
C ASN A 158 -17.51 29.17 2.60
N LYS A 159 -16.74 28.99 3.69
CA LYS A 159 -15.49 28.23 3.67
C LYS A 159 -15.73 26.73 3.39
N TYR A 160 -16.76 26.13 3.97
CA TYR A 160 -17.13 24.73 3.68
C TYR A 160 -17.66 24.56 2.24
N LEU A 161 -18.46 25.50 1.74
CA LEU A 161 -18.94 25.48 0.37
C LEU A 161 -17.79 25.60 -0.65
N THR A 162 -16.85 26.53 -0.43
CA THR A 162 -15.66 26.66 -1.30
C THR A 162 -14.74 25.44 -1.23
N GLN A 163 -14.63 24.79 -0.06
CA GLN A 163 -13.91 23.53 0.06
C GLN A 163 -14.61 22.39 -0.70
N MET A 164 -15.94 22.28 -0.62
CA MET A 164 -16.72 21.31 -1.41
C MET A 164 -16.62 21.59 -2.91
N ASP A 165 -16.61 22.85 -3.34
CA ASP A 165 -16.44 23.21 -4.76
C ASP A 165 -15.03 22.86 -5.26
N ALA A 166 -14.00 23.06 -4.43
CA ALA A 166 -12.64 22.61 -4.74
C ALA A 166 -12.55 21.07 -4.84
N GLU A 167 -13.21 20.35 -3.93
CA GLU A 167 -13.31 18.89 -3.97
C GLU A 167 -14.11 18.38 -5.18
N ASP A 168 -15.16 19.09 -5.58
CA ASP A 168 -15.92 18.78 -6.79
C ASP A 168 -15.06 18.94 -8.05
N ILE A 169 -14.22 19.97 -8.15
CA ILE A 169 -13.25 20.13 -9.26
C ILE A 169 -12.23 18.97 -9.29
N ILE A 170 -11.78 18.50 -8.12
CA ILE A 170 -10.85 17.35 -8.02
C ILE A 170 -11.55 16.04 -8.40
N MET A 171 -12.82 15.89 -8.05
CA MET A 171 -13.63 14.70 -8.35
C MET A 171 -14.10 14.67 -9.80
N ASP A 172 -14.40 15.83 -10.40
CA ASP A 172 -14.70 15.97 -11.83
C ASP A 172 -13.48 15.60 -12.69
N ARG A 173 -12.27 15.98 -12.24
CA ARG A 173 -10.98 15.51 -12.79
C ARG A 173 -10.77 13.99 -12.70
N ARG A 174 -11.52 13.28 -11.86
CA ARG A 174 -11.48 11.81 -11.68
C ARG A 174 -12.62 11.05 -12.36
N LYS A 175 -13.59 11.73 -13.01
CA LYS A 175 -14.80 11.08 -13.56
C LYS A 175 -14.52 10.02 -14.62
N ASP A 176 -13.52 10.22 -15.48
CA ASP A 176 -13.08 9.23 -16.47
C ASP A 176 -11.55 9.26 -16.68
N PRO A 177 -10.77 8.43 -15.96
CA PRO A 177 -9.31 8.41 -16.11
C PRO A 177 -8.87 8.08 -17.54
N ILE A 178 -9.68 7.31 -18.27
CA ILE A 178 -9.41 6.88 -19.65
C ILE A 178 -9.56 8.03 -20.64
N ALA A 179 -10.65 8.82 -20.53
CA ALA A 179 -10.86 9.99 -21.37
C ALA A 179 -9.75 11.02 -21.17
N ARG A 180 -9.28 11.18 -19.93
CA ARG A 180 -8.14 12.03 -19.59
C ARG A 180 -6.83 11.51 -20.21
N HIS A 181 -6.49 10.23 -20.03
CA HIS A 181 -5.29 9.64 -20.64
C HIS A 181 -5.31 9.77 -22.18
N LYS A 182 -6.49 9.66 -22.82
CA LYS A 182 -6.67 9.89 -24.25
C LYS A 182 -6.38 11.34 -24.63
N LYS A 183 -6.89 12.32 -23.88
CA LYS A 183 -6.59 13.75 -24.09
C LYS A 183 -5.09 14.05 -23.94
N VAL A 184 -4.47 13.54 -22.88
CA VAL A 184 -3.02 13.73 -22.60
C VAL A 184 -2.17 13.17 -23.72
N ARG A 185 -2.53 11.98 -24.23
CA ARG A 185 -1.82 11.40 -25.36
C ARG A 185 -2.02 12.18 -26.66
N ASN A 186 -3.25 12.63 -26.94
CA ASN A 186 -3.53 13.45 -28.12
C ASN A 186 -2.76 14.76 -28.07
N GLU A 187 -2.71 15.41 -26.90
CA GLU A 187 -1.93 16.63 -26.68
C GLU A 187 -0.44 16.43 -27.01
N ALA A 188 0.15 15.34 -26.52
CA ALA A 188 1.54 15.00 -26.85
C ALA A 188 1.76 14.81 -28.36
N TYR A 189 0.81 14.20 -29.08
CA TYR A 189 0.88 14.10 -30.54
C TYR A 189 0.72 15.46 -31.23
N THR A 190 -0.22 16.30 -30.79
CA THR A 190 -0.43 17.65 -31.33
C THR A 190 0.85 18.48 -31.23
N ILE A 191 1.53 18.43 -30.08
CA ILE A 191 2.81 19.12 -29.87
C ILE A 191 3.88 18.61 -30.84
N ILE A 192 4.00 17.28 -31.01
CA ILE A 192 4.98 16.70 -31.94
C ILE A 192 4.67 17.08 -33.39
N GLN A 193 3.39 17.11 -33.79
CA GLN A 193 3.00 17.50 -35.15
C GLN A 193 3.23 19.00 -35.39
N ALA A 194 2.94 19.85 -34.41
CA ALA A 194 3.25 21.28 -34.47
C ALA A 194 4.76 21.49 -34.65
N TRP A 195 5.59 20.77 -33.90
CA TRP A 195 7.05 20.85 -34.03
C TRP A 195 7.55 20.38 -35.40
N LYS A 196 7.02 19.30 -35.98
CA LYS A 196 7.40 18.86 -37.34
C LYS A 196 7.17 19.94 -38.40
N ASN A 197 6.19 20.82 -38.18
CA ASN A 197 5.88 21.90 -39.12
C ASN A 197 6.82 23.10 -38.98
N THR A 198 7.57 23.21 -37.88
CA THR A 198 8.58 24.27 -37.66
C THR A 198 9.83 24.06 -38.52
N PRO A 199 10.59 25.13 -38.83
CA PRO A 199 11.83 25.03 -39.62
C PRO A 199 12.87 24.07 -38.99
N GLU A 200 13.04 24.12 -37.66
CA GLU A 200 13.95 23.24 -36.93
C GLU A 200 13.54 21.76 -37.05
N GLY A 201 12.24 21.47 -36.99
CA GLY A 201 11.71 20.11 -37.15
C GLY A 201 11.88 19.58 -38.58
N LYS A 202 11.75 20.45 -39.59
CA LYS A 202 12.01 20.10 -41.00
C LYS A 202 13.49 19.80 -41.24
N ASP A 203 14.39 20.61 -40.69
CA ASP A 203 15.84 20.40 -40.80
C ASP A 203 16.31 19.11 -40.11
N GLU A 204 15.77 18.78 -38.92
CA GLU A 204 16.08 17.50 -38.26
C GLU A 204 15.49 16.30 -38.99
N HIS A 205 14.26 16.43 -39.50
CA HIS A 205 13.64 15.39 -40.31
C HIS A 205 14.44 15.14 -41.59
N GLU A 206 14.91 16.21 -42.24
CA GLU A 206 15.76 16.16 -43.43
C GLU A 206 17.14 15.57 -43.12
N LYS A 207 17.78 15.92 -41.99
CA LYS A 207 19.02 15.26 -41.50
C LYS A 207 18.82 13.77 -41.22
N HIS A 208 17.67 13.38 -40.68
CA HIS A 208 17.34 11.98 -40.42
C HIS A 208 17.06 11.20 -41.71
N LEU A 209 16.43 11.84 -42.70
CA LEU A 209 16.25 11.33 -44.06
C LEU A 209 17.60 11.23 -44.80
N LEU A 210 18.50 12.19 -44.62
CA LEU A 210 19.87 12.19 -45.17
C LEU A 210 20.75 11.11 -44.54
N LYS A 211 20.62 10.86 -43.23
CA LYS A 211 21.26 9.71 -42.55
C LYS A 211 20.72 8.37 -43.08
N LYS A 212 19.43 8.29 -43.39
CA LYS A 212 18.80 7.11 -43.99
C LYS A 212 19.23 6.91 -45.45
N LYS A 213 19.36 7.99 -46.23
CA LYS A 213 19.89 8.00 -47.60
C LYS A 213 21.39 7.66 -47.68
N ARG A 214 22.20 8.05 -46.69
CA ARG A 214 23.63 7.66 -46.60
C ARG A 214 23.83 6.17 -46.25
N GLY A 215 22.80 5.46 -45.80
CA GLY A 215 22.82 4.03 -45.51
C GLY A 215 22.43 3.13 -46.69
N SER A 216 22.13 3.69 -47.87
CA SER A 216 21.72 2.94 -49.06
C SER A 216 22.51 3.41 -50.27
N GLY A 217 23.39 2.54 -50.79
CA GLY A 217 24.10 2.75 -52.06
C GLY A 217 23.17 2.78 -53.28
N PRO A 218 23.68 3.17 -54.46
CA PRO A 218 22.87 3.61 -55.59
C PRO A 218 22.43 2.42 -56.46
N HIS A 219 21.30 1.80 -56.11
CA HIS A 219 20.56 0.96 -57.05
C HIS A 219 19.10 0.88 -56.59
N PHE A 220 18.32 1.95 -56.82
CA PHE A 220 16.86 1.83 -57.00
C PHE A 220 16.20 3.13 -57.51
N GLU A 221 16.81 3.80 -58.48
CA GLU A 221 16.09 4.82 -59.27
C GLU A 221 15.36 4.12 -60.43
N LYS A 222 14.15 3.59 -60.17
CA LYS A 222 13.07 3.33 -61.15
C LYS A 222 11.90 2.58 -60.49
N LYS A 223 11.14 3.26 -59.65
CA LYS A 223 9.72 2.95 -59.37
C LYS A 223 9.19 3.98 -58.37
N LEU A 224 8.97 5.20 -58.84
CA LEU A 224 8.24 6.21 -58.06
C LEU A 224 7.58 7.21 -59.01
N SER A 225 6.51 6.77 -59.67
CA SER A 225 5.56 7.65 -60.38
C SER A 225 4.32 6.85 -60.77
N SER A 226 3.47 6.55 -59.80
CA SER A 226 2.07 6.11 -59.93
C SER A 226 1.64 5.55 -58.57
N GLU A 227 0.40 5.80 -58.15
CA GLU A 227 -0.24 5.33 -56.91
C GLU A 227 0.06 6.15 -55.65
N TYR A 228 -0.32 7.43 -55.72
CA TYR A 228 -1.08 8.04 -54.64
C TYR A 228 -2.52 8.16 -55.14
N ASP A 229 -3.41 7.27 -54.71
CA ASP A 229 -4.83 7.56 -54.44
C ASP A 229 -5.52 6.29 -53.89
N GLU A 230 -6.38 6.52 -52.89
CA GLU A 230 -7.44 5.63 -52.34
C GLU A 230 -7.10 4.47 -51.35
N MET A 231 -7.54 4.72 -50.10
CA MET A 231 -8.32 3.89 -49.15
C MET A 231 -8.11 2.37 -48.94
N SER A 232 -8.06 2.06 -47.62
CA SER A 232 -8.61 0.90 -46.86
C SER A 232 -7.95 -0.48 -46.86
N ASP A 233 -7.77 -0.95 -45.61
CA ASP A 233 -7.60 -2.26 -44.98
C ASP A 233 -7.35 -3.55 -45.80
N ASP A 234 -6.35 -4.27 -45.29
CA ASP A 234 -6.07 -5.72 -45.27
C ASP A 234 -5.41 -6.47 -46.46
N GLU A 235 -4.34 -7.19 -46.04
CA GLU A 235 -3.62 -8.37 -46.55
C GLU A 235 -2.55 -8.28 -47.67
N ASP A 236 -1.28 -8.30 -47.19
CA ASP A 236 -0.16 -9.21 -47.50
C ASP A 236 0.04 -9.78 -48.93
N ILE A 237 1.15 -9.36 -49.55
CA ILE A 237 1.92 -10.19 -50.51
C ILE A 237 3.42 -10.07 -50.22
N SER A 238 4.08 -11.23 -50.25
CA SER A 238 5.41 -11.60 -49.80
C SER A 238 6.53 -11.55 -50.87
N LEU A 239 7.77 -11.78 -50.40
CA LEU A 239 9.04 -12.16 -51.11
C LEU A 239 9.77 -10.98 -51.82
N THR A 240 11.08 -10.74 -51.72
CA THR A 240 12.27 -11.58 -51.42
C THR A 240 13.38 -10.73 -50.76
N SER A 241 14.28 -11.40 -50.03
CA SER A 241 15.51 -10.87 -49.42
C SER A 241 16.52 -10.45 -50.50
N ASP A 242 17.35 -9.42 -50.30
CA ASP A 242 18.61 -9.59 -49.58
C ASP A 242 19.19 -8.28 -49.00
N SER A 243 19.83 -8.45 -47.83
CA SER A 243 20.78 -7.57 -47.12
C SER A 243 20.24 -6.42 -46.24
N VAL A 244 20.05 -6.68 -44.93
CA VAL A 244 20.70 -6.01 -43.75
C VAL A 244 20.21 -6.70 -42.44
N PRO A 245 21.06 -7.08 -41.46
CA PRO A 245 20.71 -8.07 -40.42
C PRO A 245 20.22 -7.50 -39.06
N HIS A 246 19.22 -8.21 -38.52
CA HIS A 246 18.98 -8.54 -37.10
C HIS A 246 18.48 -7.50 -36.08
N VAL A 247 17.34 -6.83 -36.34
CA VAL A 247 16.44 -6.37 -35.24
C VAL A 247 14.94 -6.58 -35.54
N PHE A 248 14.55 -7.08 -36.73
CA PHE A 248 13.14 -7.04 -37.17
C PHE A 248 12.51 -8.34 -37.71
N MET A 249 13.06 -9.53 -37.43
CA MET A 249 12.49 -10.81 -37.90
C MET A 249 12.35 -11.84 -36.77
N ARG A 250 11.31 -11.69 -35.94
CA ARG A 250 10.86 -12.77 -35.04
C ARG A 250 9.33 -12.91 -34.95
N ALA A 251 8.58 -12.18 -35.78
CA ALA A 251 7.12 -12.26 -35.83
C ALA A 251 6.56 -13.02 -37.06
N ILE A 252 7.41 -13.60 -37.93
CA ILE A 252 6.98 -14.28 -39.17
C ILE A 252 7.53 -15.73 -39.27
N SER A 253 7.87 -16.36 -38.14
CA SER A 253 8.38 -17.74 -38.13
C SER A 253 7.54 -18.67 -37.25
N ALA A 254 6.22 -18.65 -37.46
CA ALA A 254 5.31 -19.64 -36.90
C ALA A 254 4.24 -20.10 -37.93
N ASN A 255 4.53 -20.00 -39.23
CA ASN A 255 3.63 -20.48 -40.31
C ASN A 255 4.26 -21.53 -41.23
N ILE A 256 5.38 -22.15 -40.80
CA ILE A 256 6.00 -23.29 -41.51
C ILE A 256 6.03 -24.48 -40.54
N LEU A 257 4.86 -24.98 -40.17
CA LEU A 257 4.72 -26.30 -39.54
C LEU A 257 3.31 -26.89 -39.75
N MET A 258 2.70 -26.61 -40.90
CA MET A 258 1.46 -27.27 -41.34
C MET A 258 1.57 -27.60 -42.82
N GLY A 259 2.36 -28.66 -43.10
CA GLY A 259 2.24 -29.45 -44.31
C GLY A 259 1.49 -30.74 -43.97
N ASP A 260 0.53 -31.08 -44.81
CA ASP A 260 -0.33 -32.27 -44.78
C ASP A 260 -1.35 -32.39 -43.64
N LEU A 261 -2.59 -31.99 -43.97
CA LEU A 261 -3.78 -32.81 -43.75
C LEU A 261 -4.89 -32.33 -44.70
N ASN A 262 -4.76 -32.72 -45.98
CA ASN A 262 -5.91 -32.81 -46.88
C ASN A 262 -6.85 -33.91 -46.37
N GLN A 263 -8.11 -33.56 -46.10
CA GLN A 263 -9.34 -34.30 -46.44
C GLN A 263 -10.49 -33.93 -45.50
N SER A 264 -11.48 -33.16 -45.99
CA SER A 264 -12.85 -33.64 -46.24
C SER A 264 -13.87 -32.50 -46.33
N LYS A 265 -14.34 -32.30 -47.57
CA LYS A 265 -15.72 -32.01 -48.02
C LYS A 265 -16.64 -31.13 -47.15
N ILE A 266 -16.91 -29.95 -47.73
CA ILE A 266 -18.11 -29.12 -47.63
C ILE A 266 -19.40 -29.97 -47.74
N PRO A 267 -20.49 -29.58 -47.05
CA PRO A 267 -21.67 -29.23 -47.82
C PRO A 267 -22.30 -27.88 -47.42
N ASN A 268 -22.61 -27.11 -48.46
CA ASN A 268 -23.51 -25.96 -48.46
C ASN A 268 -24.91 -26.33 -47.94
N LYS A 269 -25.59 -25.38 -47.27
CA LYS A 269 -27.00 -25.08 -47.60
C LYS A 269 -27.45 -23.71 -47.08
N SER A 270 -28.17 -23.06 -47.97
CA SER A 270 -28.80 -21.75 -47.97
C SER A 270 -30.15 -21.68 -47.25
N GLY A 271 -30.48 -20.50 -46.71
CA GLY A 271 -31.81 -19.87 -46.81
C GLY A 271 -32.89 -20.28 -45.79
N GLY A 272 -33.55 -19.27 -45.21
CA GLY A 272 -34.90 -19.42 -44.67
C GLY A 272 -35.16 -18.78 -43.29
N THR A 273 -35.59 -17.53 -43.30
CA THR A 273 -36.35 -16.89 -42.22
C THR A 273 -37.62 -17.68 -41.88
N SER A 274 -37.83 -18.03 -40.60
CA SER A 274 -39.19 -18.08 -40.01
C SER A 274 -39.18 -18.15 -38.48
N VAL A 275 -39.91 -17.18 -37.92
CA VAL A 275 -40.89 -17.28 -36.81
C VAL A 275 -40.42 -17.75 -35.44
N MET A 276 -40.58 -16.81 -34.48
CA MET A 276 -40.56 -17.00 -33.04
C MET A 276 -41.34 -18.24 -32.60
N ASN A 277 -40.71 -19.07 -31.77
CA ASN A 277 -41.43 -19.87 -30.80
C ASN A 277 -40.72 -19.80 -29.45
N MET A 278 -41.35 -19.06 -28.55
CA MET A 278 -40.99 -18.91 -27.15
C MET A 278 -41.56 -20.10 -26.38
N LYS A 279 -40.72 -21.07 -26.01
CA LYS A 279 -40.93 -22.05 -24.93
C LYS A 279 -39.69 -22.91 -24.75
N GLN A 280 -38.82 -22.52 -23.80
CA GLN A 280 -38.59 -23.24 -22.55
C GLN A 280 -37.45 -22.53 -21.81
N LEU A 281 -37.82 -21.82 -20.75
CA LEU A 281 -36.90 -21.31 -19.74
C LEU A 281 -36.19 -22.52 -19.12
N SER A 282 -34.91 -22.72 -19.45
CA SER A 282 -34.03 -23.62 -18.70
C SER A 282 -32.82 -22.84 -18.23
N VAL A 283 -32.85 -22.53 -16.94
CA VAL A 283 -31.71 -22.37 -16.02
C VAL A 283 -30.52 -21.59 -16.59
N ILE A 284 -30.50 -20.30 -16.25
CA ILE A 284 -29.30 -19.47 -16.33
C ILE A 284 -28.26 -20.12 -15.41
N ASP A 285 -27.23 -20.69 -16.00
CA ASP A 285 -26.08 -21.23 -15.29
C ASP A 285 -25.26 -20.04 -14.75
N GLU A 286 -25.42 -19.73 -13.46
CA GLU A 286 -24.72 -18.62 -12.78
C GLU A 286 -23.18 -18.75 -12.85
N ASP A 287 -22.67 -19.94 -13.16
CA ASP A 287 -21.24 -20.22 -13.30
C ASP A 287 -20.64 -19.79 -14.65
N ALA A 288 -21.47 -19.47 -15.66
CA ALA A 288 -20.98 -18.97 -16.96
C ALA A 288 -20.64 -17.45 -16.94
N LEU A 289 -21.14 -16.71 -15.95
CA LEU A 289 -21.04 -15.25 -15.89
C LEU A 289 -19.90 -14.70 -15.01
N SER A 290 -19.20 -15.55 -14.26
CA SER A 290 -18.09 -15.13 -13.37
C SER A 290 -16.68 -15.36 -13.95
N MET A 291 -16.56 -15.94 -15.13
CA MET A 291 -15.31 -16.53 -15.63
C MET A 291 -14.64 -15.81 -16.81
N ALA A 292 -15.29 -14.81 -17.42
CA ALA A 292 -14.82 -14.20 -18.66
C ALA A 292 -13.98 -12.92 -18.49
N SER A 293 -13.91 -12.28 -17.31
CA SER A 293 -13.27 -10.95 -17.17
C SER A 293 -11.90 -10.93 -16.48
N PHE A 294 -11.33 -12.08 -16.11
CA PHE A 294 -10.04 -12.09 -15.38
C PHE A 294 -9.12 -13.26 -15.75
N ARG A 295 -8.86 -13.45 -17.05
CA ARG A 295 -7.72 -14.22 -17.58
C ARG A 295 -6.78 -13.26 -18.34
N PRO A 296 -5.46 -13.47 -18.32
CA PRO A 296 -4.59 -12.80 -19.30
C PRO A 296 -5.03 -13.25 -20.69
N GLU A 297 -5.34 -12.31 -21.58
CA GLU A 297 -5.68 -12.61 -22.97
C GLU A 297 -4.42 -13.09 -23.71
N GLY A 298 -4.50 -14.30 -24.28
CA GLY A 298 -3.54 -14.83 -25.26
C GLY A 298 -2.31 -15.55 -24.67
N GLY A 299 -2.27 -16.87 -24.82
CA GLY A 299 -1.05 -17.69 -24.67
C GLY A 299 -1.31 -19.11 -24.16
N GLU A 300 -0.48 -20.08 -24.59
CA GLU A 300 -0.51 -21.51 -24.20
C GLU A 300 -0.53 -21.77 -22.68
N LEU A 301 -0.17 -20.78 -21.87
CA LEU A 301 -0.20 -20.84 -20.40
C LEU A 301 -1.61 -20.99 -19.81
N THR A 302 -2.68 -20.61 -20.51
CA THR A 302 -4.05 -20.64 -19.95
C THR A 302 -4.55 -22.06 -19.66
N ASN A 303 -4.07 -23.06 -20.43
CA ASN A 303 -4.53 -24.44 -20.32
C ASN A 303 -3.80 -25.21 -19.20
N ASN A 304 -2.65 -24.70 -18.74
CA ASN A 304 -1.81 -25.37 -17.75
C ASN A 304 -2.06 -24.89 -16.31
N PHE A 305 -3.06 -24.05 -16.06
CA PHE A 305 -3.43 -23.67 -14.69
C PHE A 305 -4.28 -24.76 -14.03
N ASN A 306 -3.92 -25.15 -12.80
CA ASN A 306 -4.66 -26.14 -12.04
C ASN A 306 -6.04 -25.58 -11.63
N LYS A 307 -7.11 -26.07 -12.28
CA LYS A 307 -8.49 -25.63 -12.06
C LYS A 307 -8.96 -25.77 -10.60
N LYS A 308 -8.39 -26.72 -9.81
CA LYS A 308 -8.70 -26.90 -8.38
C LYS A 308 -8.11 -25.81 -7.46
N LYS A 309 -7.12 -25.03 -7.94
CA LYS A 309 -6.45 -23.94 -7.20
C LYS A 309 -6.93 -22.54 -7.63
N ASN A 310 -8.06 -22.47 -8.31
CA ASN A 310 -8.67 -21.24 -8.85
C ASN A 310 -9.94 -20.84 -8.08
N HIS A 311 -10.06 -21.20 -6.81
CA HIS A 311 -11.23 -20.81 -6.02
C HIS A 311 -11.18 -19.32 -5.66
N PHE A 312 -12.35 -18.66 -5.70
CA PHE A 312 -12.54 -17.25 -5.33
C PHE A 312 -11.88 -16.88 -3.99
N LEU A 313 -11.99 -17.76 -2.99
CA LEU A 313 -11.36 -17.60 -1.69
C LEU A 313 -9.83 -17.52 -1.78
N GLU A 314 -9.19 -18.36 -2.59
CA GLU A 314 -7.73 -18.35 -2.76
C GLU A 314 -7.24 -17.03 -3.41
N ARG A 315 -8.03 -16.47 -4.35
CA ARG A 315 -7.75 -15.15 -4.95
C ARG A 315 -8.02 -13.99 -3.97
N MET A 316 -9.02 -14.12 -3.09
CA MET A 316 -9.31 -13.16 -2.01
C MET A 316 -8.22 -13.19 -0.92
N PHE A 317 -7.56 -14.34 -0.73
CA PHE A 317 -6.52 -14.55 0.28
C PHE A 317 -5.07 -14.42 -0.25
N ALA A 318 -4.90 -14.19 -1.55
CA ALA A 318 -3.61 -13.96 -2.19
C ALA A 318 -3.02 -12.59 -1.79
N VAL A 319 -1.89 -12.61 -1.06
CA VAL A 319 -1.16 -11.40 -0.64
C VAL A 319 -0.53 -10.70 -1.85
N ASP A 320 -0.05 -11.48 -2.81
CA ASP A 320 0.73 -10.96 -3.92
C ASP A 320 -0.13 -10.44 -5.08
N ARG A 321 0.29 -9.33 -5.67
CA ARG A 321 -0.34 -8.75 -6.87
C ARG A 321 -0.20 -9.71 -8.05
N ASP A 322 0.90 -10.45 -8.13
CA ASP A 322 1.15 -11.41 -9.19
C ASP A 322 0.34 -12.70 -9.05
N VAL A 323 -0.03 -13.11 -7.82
CA VAL A 323 -1.01 -14.19 -7.62
C VAL A 323 -2.40 -13.76 -8.10
N ARG A 324 -2.81 -12.52 -7.81
CA ARG A 324 -4.10 -11.97 -8.27
C ARG A 324 -4.18 -11.85 -9.80
N ASN A 325 -3.05 -11.50 -10.42
CA ASN A 325 -2.88 -11.45 -11.87
C ASN A 325 -2.66 -12.83 -12.52
N GLY A 326 -2.63 -13.92 -11.74
CA GLY A 326 -2.47 -15.29 -12.24
C GLY A 326 -1.09 -15.59 -12.81
N ARG A 327 -0.02 -14.94 -12.35
CA ARG A 327 1.35 -15.08 -12.88
C ARG A 327 2.25 -16.03 -12.08
N LEU A 328 1.76 -16.62 -11.00
CA LEU A 328 2.60 -17.44 -10.14
C LEU A 328 2.76 -18.88 -10.66
N ILE A 329 4.03 -19.29 -10.81
CA ILE A 329 4.46 -20.63 -11.27
C ILE A 329 3.82 -21.76 -10.43
N LYS A 330 3.55 -21.52 -9.14
CA LYS A 330 2.96 -22.51 -8.22
C LYS A 330 1.53 -22.97 -8.58
N HIS A 331 0.83 -22.23 -9.45
CA HIS A 331 -0.52 -22.54 -9.90
C HIS A 331 -0.55 -23.25 -11.26
N LEU A 332 0.61 -23.46 -11.90
CA LEU A 332 0.71 -24.36 -13.04
C LEU A 332 0.59 -25.83 -12.61
N THR A 333 0.20 -26.69 -13.55
CA THR A 333 0.30 -28.15 -13.44
C THR A 333 1.74 -28.56 -13.11
N ILE A 334 1.89 -29.66 -12.36
CA ILE A 334 3.20 -30.13 -11.86
C ILE A 334 4.18 -30.27 -13.03
N ASP A 335 3.75 -30.91 -14.12
CA ASP A 335 4.55 -31.12 -15.33
C ASP A 335 5.08 -29.80 -15.91
N LYS A 336 4.22 -28.78 -16.08
CA LYS A 336 4.64 -27.50 -16.66
C LYS A 336 5.47 -26.65 -15.69
N ARG A 337 5.26 -26.82 -14.39
CA ARG A 337 6.08 -26.20 -13.35
C ARG A 337 7.48 -26.80 -13.34
N ASP A 338 7.60 -28.11 -13.46
CA ASP A 338 8.87 -28.83 -13.44
C ASP A 338 9.65 -28.58 -14.75
N ASP A 339 8.97 -28.52 -15.89
CA ASP A 339 9.53 -28.07 -17.17
C ASP A 339 10.13 -26.65 -17.08
N LEU A 340 9.38 -25.70 -16.47
CA LEU A 340 9.84 -24.32 -16.31
C LEU A 340 10.98 -24.19 -15.30
N LEU A 341 10.99 -25.05 -14.27
CA LEU A 341 12.08 -25.10 -13.29
C LEU A 341 13.34 -25.71 -13.90
N GLN A 342 13.22 -26.78 -14.69
CA GLN A 342 14.31 -27.36 -15.48
C GLN A 342 14.85 -26.36 -16.51
N GLN A 343 13.98 -25.69 -17.26
CA GLN A 343 14.37 -24.61 -18.16
C GLN A 343 15.08 -23.47 -17.41
N SER A 344 14.61 -23.08 -16.22
CA SER A 344 15.30 -22.06 -15.42
C SER A 344 16.67 -22.49 -14.90
N MET A 345 16.89 -23.79 -14.65
CA MET A 345 18.17 -24.35 -14.24
C MET A 345 19.14 -24.51 -15.43
N GLU A 346 18.63 -24.91 -16.60
CA GLU A 346 19.40 -24.97 -17.85
C GLU A 346 19.75 -23.57 -18.38
N ASP A 347 18.83 -22.62 -18.27
CA ASP A 347 19.06 -21.21 -18.57
C ASP A 347 20.08 -20.59 -17.61
N GLN A 348 20.16 -21.02 -16.36
CA GLN A 348 21.21 -20.54 -15.44
C GLN A 348 22.61 -21.09 -15.79
N ASN A 349 22.70 -22.31 -16.33
CA ASN A 349 23.97 -22.89 -16.76
C ASN A 349 24.42 -22.40 -18.16
N ASN A 350 23.48 -22.06 -19.06
CA ASN A 350 23.80 -21.59 -20.41
C ASN A 350 23.89 -20.05 -20.53
N ASN A 351 23.27 -19.27 -19.62
CA ASN A 351 23.34 -17.79 -19.64
C ASN A 351 24.54 -17.17 -18.91
N VAL A 352 25.51 -17.97 -18.45
CA VAL A 352 26.78 -17.41 -17.95
C VAL A 352 27.61 -16.79 -19.10
N SER A 353 27.28 -17.09 -20.37
CA SER A 353 28.17 -16.77 -21.49
C SER A 353 27.60 -15.97 -22.67
N ALA A 354 26.28 -15.81 -22.89
CA ALA A 354 25.83 -15.17 -24.16
C ALA A 354 24.49 -14.40 -24.23
N THR A 355 23.66 -14.31 -23.19
CA THR A 355 22.30 -13.72 -23.33
C THR A 355 21.88 -12.86 -22.14
N LYS A 356 22.54 -11.71 -21.98
CA LYS A 356 22.18 -10.67 -20.99
C LYS A 356 21.97 -9.27 -21.59
N ASP A 357 21.65 -9.15 -22.88
CA ASP A 357 21.51 -7.85 -23.56
C ASP A 357 20.09 -7.54 -24.05
N GLN A 358 19.13 -7.61 -23.11
CA GLN A 358 17.96 -6.72 -23.11
C GLN A 358 17.63 -6.35 -21.65
N THR A 359 18.66 -5.89 -20.92
CA THR A 359 18.46 -5.33 -19.59
C THR A 359 17.61 -4.06 -19.68
N ASP A 360 16.58 -3.96 -18.84
CA ASP A 360 15.84 -2.73 -18.61
C ASP A 360 16.83 -1.62 -18.18
N VAL A 361 17.25 -0.78 -19.13
CA VAL A 361 18.23 0.29 -18.86
C VAL A 361 17.61 1.26 -17.87
N ARG A 362 18.23 1.38 -16.69
CA ARG A 362 17.87 2.35 -15.66
C ARG A 362 17.89 3.76 -16.25
N ARG A 363 16.93 4.60 -15.87
CA ARG A 363 16.78 5.94 -16.47
C ARG A 363 16.83 7.02 -15.41
N ALA A 364 17.39 8.16 -15.77
CA ALA A 364 17.34 9.35 -14.94
C ALA A 364 16.82 10.54 -15.75
N LEU A 365 16.12 11.45 -15.09
CA LEU A 365 15.64 12.70 -15.67
C LEU A 365 16.33 13.87 -14.96
N VAL A 366 17.00 14.74 -15.72
CA VAL A 366 17.58 15.99 -15.21
C VAL A 366 16.82 17.15 -15.84
N ILE A 367 16.22 18.01 -15.03
CA ILE A 367 15.41 19.15 -15.50
C ILE A 367 15.83 20.47 -14.86
N GLU A 368 15.96 21.52 -15.66
CA GLU A 368 16.23 22.87 -15.14
C GLU A 368 14.94 23.62 -14.74
N GLY A 369 15.04 24.47 -13.72
CA GLY A 369 13.92 25.24 -13.18
C GLY A 369 13.26 26.18 -14.19
N SER A 370 13.99 26.71 -15.18
CA SER A 370 13.41 27.54 -16.24
C SER A 370 12.58 26.71 -17.22
N ALA A 371 13.05 25.53 -17.61
CA ALA A 371 12.29 24.58 -18.43
C ALA A 371 11.02 24.12 -17.70
N LEU A 372 11.10 23.93 -16.38
CA LEU A 372 9.97 23.54 -15.54
C LEU A 372 8.85 24.60 -15.52
N LEU A 373 9.16 25.91 -15.65
CA LEU A 373 8.15 26.97 -15.73
C LEU A 373 7.25 26.83 -16.96
N HIS A 374 7.75 26.27 -18.06
CA HIS A 374 6.96 26.05 -19.28
C HIS A 374 6.05 24.83 -19.21
N LEU A 375 6.28 23.94 -18.23
CA LEU A 375 5.53 22.71 -18.02
C LEU A 375 4.48 22.86 -16.91
N LEU A 376 4.83 23.56 -15.83
CA LEU A 376 3.93 23.82 -14.70
C LEU A 376 2.88 24.88 -15.07
N GLY A 377 1.60 24.60 -14.77
CA GLY A 377 0.47 25.48 -15.03
C GLY A 377 -0.55 24.96 -16.04
N ASN A 378 -0.21 23.94 -16.84
CA ASN A 378 -1.16 23.22 -17.69
C ASN A 378 -1.31 21.77 -17.22
N ASP A 379 -2.50 21.42 -16.73
CA ASP A 379 -2.83 20.10 -16.18
C ASP A 379 -2.43 18.90 -17.08
N LEU A 380 -2.50 19.06 -18.41
CA LEU A 380 -2.15 18.00 -19.36
C LEU A 380 -0.63 17.82 -19.46
N LEU A 381 0.13 18.91 -19.52
CA LEU A 381 1.60 18.87 -19.60
C LEU A 381 2.21 18.41 -18.28
N GLU A 382 1.62 18.81 -17.14
CA GLU A 382 2.00 18.30 -15.83
C GLU A 382 1.86 16.78 -15.76
N GLU A 383 0.80 16.22 -16.36
CA GLU A 383 0.61 14.77 -16.43
C GLU A 383 1.63 14.08 -17.34
N VAL A 384 1.93 14.67 -18.51
CA VAL A 384 2.99 14.15 -19.40
C VAL A 384 4.34 14.14 -18.67
N PHE A 385 4.69 15.26 -18.02
CA PHE A 385 5.91 15.40 -17.22
C PHE A 385 5.97 14.35 -16.12
N PHE A 386 4.89 14.23 -15.35
CA PHE A 386 4.78 13.24 -14.29
C PHE A 386 4.93 11.82 -14.81
N ALA A 387 4.28 11.48 -15.93
CA ALA A 387 4.34 10.15 -16.52
C ALA A 387 5.76 9.78 -16.94
N VAL A 388 6.50 10.70 -17.56
CA VAL A 388 7.93 10.50 -17.88
C VAL A 388 8.74 10.31 -16.60
N ALA A 389 8.61 11.22 -15.64
CA ALA A 389 9.35 11.19 -14.38
C ALA A 389 9.07 9.92 -13.55
N SER A 390 7.84 9.40 -13.59
CA SER A 390 7.44 8.18 -12.87
C SER A 390 8.14 6.91 -13.35
N GLN A 391 8.63 6.91 -14.60
CA GLN A 391 9.36 5.78 -15.19
C GLN A 391 10.86 5.86 -14.98
N CYS A 392 11.36 7.00 -14.49
CA CYS A 392 12.75 7.17 -14.12
C CYS A 392 13.02 6.55 -12.74
N ASP A 393 14.24 6.07 -12.54
CA ASP A 393 14.72 5.59 -11.25
C ASP A 393 15.16 6.75 -10.37
N SER A 394 15.68 7.80 -10.99
CA SER A 394 16.11 9.03 -10.35
C SER A 394 15.64 10.26 -11.13
N VAL A 395 15.24 11.30 -10.41
CA VAL A 395 14.87 12.60 -10.98
C VAL A 395 15.65 13.68 -10.24
N ILE A 396 16.37 14.52 -11.00
CA ILE A 396 17.13 15.65 -10.47
C ILE A 396 16.56 16.93 -11.09
N ALA A 397 16.09 17.84 -10.26
CA ALA A 397 15.67 19.17 -10.71
C ALA A 397 16.67 20.21 -10.20
N CYS A 398 17.22 21.02 -11.11
CA CYS A 398 18.31 21.96 -10.87
C CYS A 398 17.84 23.41 -11.02
N ARG A 399 18.49 24.36 -10.33
CA ARG A 399 18.09 25.78 -10.29
C ARG A 399 16.60 26.00 -9.98
N VAL A 400 16.05 25.21 -9.06
CA VAL A 400 14.63 25.25 -8.72
C VAL A 400 14.37 26.26 -7.61
N SER A 401 13.39 27.16 -7.82
CA SER A 401 12.95 28.10 -6.78
C SER A 401 12.17 27.41 -5.65
N PRO A 402 12.11 27.98 -4.43
CA PRO A 402 11.36 27.40 -3.30
C PRO A 402 9.90 27.05 -3.64
N LYS A 403 9.22 27.93 -4.40
CA LYS A 403 7.84 27.72 -4.86
C LYS A 403 7.72 26.52 -5.81
N GLN A 404 8.70 26.33 -6.69
CA GLN A 404 8.71 25.20 -7.62
C GLN A 404 8.97 23.87 -6.91
N LYS A 405 9.83 23.85 -5.87
CA LYS A 405 10.04 22.63 -5.06
C LYS A 405 8.73 22.13 -4.44
N ALA A 406 7.97 23.04 -3.84
CA ALA A 406 6.63 22.79 -3.32
C ALA A 406 5.66 22.25 -4.39
N LEU A 407 5.64 22.87 -5.58
CA LEU A 407 4.79 22.44 -6.69
C LEU A 407 5.12 21.03 -7.20
N ILE A 408 6.40 20.65 -7.25
CA ILE A 408 6.81 19.29 -7.65
C ILE A 408 6.29 18.26 -6.65
N VAL A 409 6.42 18.51 -5.35
CA VAL A 409 5.87 17.62 -4.31
C VAL A 409 4.36 17.49 -4.45
N LYS A 410 3.65 18.60 -4.68
CA LYS A 410 2.20 18.61 -4.90
C LYS A 410 1.80 17.82 -6.15
N LEU A 411 2.57 17.92 -7.23
CA LEU A 411 2.36 17.16 -8.46
C LEU A 411 2.49 15.65 -8.19
N VAL A 412 3.52 15.20 -7.50
CA VAL A 412 3.67 13.77 -7.12
C VAL A 412 2.48 13.28 -6.28
N ARG A 413 1.99 14.10 -5.34
CA ARG A 413 0.83 13.74 -4.50
C ARG A 413 -0.47 13.59 -5.30
N ASN A 414 -0.64 14.41 -6.34
CA ASN A 414 -1.89 14.47 -7.09
C ASN A 414 -2.00 13.39 -8.17
N TYR A 415 -0.88 13.02 -8.81
CA TYR A 415 -0.89 12.19 -10.02
C TYR A 415 -0.51 10.72 -9.79
N VAL A 416 0.08 10.35 -8.65
CA VAL A 416 0.39 8.96 -8.31
C VAL A 416 -0.85 8.28 -7.73
N GLU A 417 -1.22 7.11 -8.27
CA GLU A 417 -2.30 6.26 -7.75
C GLU A 417 -1.79 4.84 -7.44
N PRO A 418 -2.05 4.28 -6.23
CA PRO A 418 -2.67 4.93 -5.06
C PRO A 418 -1.80 6.07 -4.53
N THR A 419 -2.41 7.02 -3.81
CA THR A 419 -1.71 8.22 -3.30
C THR A 419 -0.53 7.80 -2.43
N PRO A 420 0.71 8.17 -2.80
CA PRO A 420 1.91 7.74 -2.11
C PRO A 420 2.12 8.59 -0.86
N VAL A 421 2.81 8.02 0.13
CA VAL A 421 3.34 8.79 1.24
C VAL A 421 4.60 9.51 0.75
N THR A 422 4.56 10.84 0.75
CA THR A 422 5.69 11.69 0.33
C THR A 422 6.45 12.19 1.55
N LEU A 423 7.77 12.16 1.45
CA LEU A 423 8.67 12.64 2.49
C LEU A 423 9.59 13.69 1.85
N ALA A 424 9.68 14.88 2.48
CA ALA A 424 10.59 15.95 2.07
C ALA A 424 11.64 16.20 3.14
N ILE A 425 12.86 16.50 2.69
CA ILE A 425 14.00 16.79 3.57
C ILE A 425 14.63 18.09 3.12
N GLY A 426 14.95 18.96 4.07
CA GLY A 426 15.66 20.21 3.80
C GLY A 426 16.40 20.72 5.02
N ASP A 427 17.40 21.55 4.80
CA ASP A 427 18.23 22.19 5.82
C ASP A 427 17.93 23.70 5.96
N GLY A 428 17.57 24.34 4.84
CA GLY A 428 17.41 25.79 4.76
C GLY A 428 15.98 26.30 4.65
N ALA A 429 15.84 27.63 4.72
CA ALA A 429 14.58 28.35 4.53
C ALA A 429 13.92 28.07 3.18
N ASN A 430 14.73 27.81 2.15
CA ASN A 430 14.30 27.51 0.79
C ASN A 430 13.47 26.22 0.68
N ASP A 431 13.63 25.32 1.65
CA ASP A 431 12.98 24.01 1.65
C ASP A 431 11.73 23.98 2.54
N VAL A 432 11.45 25.04 3.30
CA VAL A 432 10.29 25.11 4.20
C VAL A 432 8.99 24.84 3.44
N GLY A 433 8.80 25.47 2.27
CA GLY A 433 7.62 25.24 1.45
C GLY A 433 7.51 23.81 0.92
N MET A 434 8.64 23.16 0.64
CA MET A 434 8.67 21.76 0.21
C MET A 434 8.35 20.81 1.37
N ILE A 435 8.90 21.08 2.56
CA ILE A 435 8.69 20.32 3.79
C ILE A 435 7.21 20.35 4.20
N GLN A 436 6.58 21.52 4.16
CA GLN A 436 5.17 21.70 4.54
C GLN A 436 4.18 21.07 3.53
N GLU A 437 4.57 20.95 2.27
CA GLU A 437 3.74 20.31 1.23
C GLU A 437 3.85 18.78 1.19
N ALA A 438 4.87 18.19 1.84
CA ALA A 438 4.99 16.74 1.97
C ALA A 438 4.07 16.18 3.07
N HIS A 439 3.84 14.86 3.06
CA HIS A 439 3.10 14.23 4.16
C HIS A 439 3.94 14.12 5.43
N ILE A 440 5.26 13.99 5.27
CA ILE A 440 6.23 13.95 6.35
C ILE A 440 7.37 14.90 5.99
N GLY A 441 7.56 15.92 6.82
CA GLY A 441 8.63 16.89 6.70
C GLY A 441 9.80 16.58 7.64
N ILE A 442 11.02 16.53 7.11
CA ILE A 442 12.24 16.34 7.93
C ILE A 442 13.19 17.53 7.77
N GLY A 443 13.54 18.15 8.88
CA GLY A 443 14.52 19.23 8.94
C GLY A 443 15.91 18.69 9.31
N ILE A 444 16.94 19.08 8.55
CA ILE A 444 18.34 18.84 8.94
C ILE A 444 18.81 20.00 9.82
N SER A 445 19.24 19.70 11.04
CA SER A 445 19.78 20.69 11.96
C SER A 445 21.21 21.05 11.58
N GLY A 446 21.36 22.13 10.82
CA GLY A 446 22.65 22.72 10.44
C GLY A 446 23.04 23.94 11.27
N LEU A 447 24.25 24.46 11.02
CA LEU A 447 24.78 25.68 11.65
C LEU A 447 24.23 26.97 11.00
N GLU A 448 23.73 26.88 9.77
CA GLU A 448 23.36 28.04 8.93
C GLU A 448 21.94 28.56 9.19
N GLY A 449 21.11 27.82 9.94
CA GLY A 449 19.78 28.27 10.37
C GLY A 449 18.87 27.12 10.85
N GLN A 450 17.91 27.44 11.74
CA GLN A 450 16.95 26.45 12.29
C GLN A 450 15.54 26.56 11.69
N GLN A 451 15.36 27.31 10.59
CA GLN A 451 14.04 27.56 10.02
C GLN A 451 13.39 26.28 9.46
N ALA A 452 14.15 25.44 8.74
CA ALA A 452 13.66 24.15 8.26
C ALA A 452 13.30 23.20 9.41
N VAL A 453 14.13 23.19 10.47
CA VAL A 453 13.90 22.39 11.68
C VAL A 453 12.60 22.78 12.37
N ASN A 454 12.36 24.08 12.56
CA ASN A 454 11.16 24.59 13.23
C ASN A 454 9.88 24.35 12.41
N ALA A 455 9.99 24.23 11.10
CA ALA A 455 8.87 23.97 10.20
C ALA A 455 8.67 22.48 9.86
N SER A 456 9.52 21.59 10.39
CA SER A 456 9.50 20.15 10.10
C SER A 456 8.83 19.31 11.19
N ASP A 457 8.33 18.13 10.83
CA ASP A 457 7.75 17.17 11.78
C ASP A 457 8.83 16.47 12.61
N PHE A 458 9.97 16.15 11.96
CA PHE A 458 11.13 15.51 12.59
C PHE A 458 12.39 16.29 12.28
N SER A 459 13.23 16.48 13.30
CA SER A 459 14.56 17.06 13.14
C SER A 459 15.66 16.01 13.31
N ILE A 460 16.59 15.98 12.36
CA ILE A 460 17.77 15.10 12.41
C ILE A 460 19.03 15.93 12.23
N ALA A 461 20.13 15.56 12.90
CA ALA A 461 21.38 16.30 12.77
C ALA A 461 22.11 16.03 11.45
N GLN A 462 22.00 14.81 10.91
CA GLN A 462 22.73 14.38 9.71
C GLN A 462 21.85 13.46 8.87
N PHE A 463 22.05 13.49 7.55
CA PHE A 463 21.28 12.68 6.60
C PHE A 463 21.37 11.17 6.87
N ARG A 464 22.52 10.66 7.34
CA ARG A 464 22.71 9.23 7.67
C ARG A 464 21.75 8.67 8.72
N PHE A 465 21.13 9.52 9.54
CA PHE A 465 20.16 9.05 10.54
C PHE A 465 18.80 8.71 9.94
N LEU A 466 18.54 9.15 8.70
CA LEU A 466 17.33 8.82 7.96
C LEU A 466 17.18 7.31 7.74
N GLU A 467 18.29 6.60 7.51
CA GLU A 467 18.30 5.12 7.41
C GLU A 467 17.61 4.49 8.63
N VAL A 468 17.96 4.95 9.83
CA VAL A 468 17.44 4.39 11.08
C VAL A 468 16.03 4.88 11.34
N LEU A 469 15.78 6.17 11.12
CA LEU A 469 14.47 6.78 11.36
C LEU A 469 13.40 6.12 10.49
N LEU A 470 13.66 5.94 9.20
CA LEU A 470 12.66 5.43 8.26
C LEU A 470 12.59 3.90 8.28
N LEU A 471 13.70 3.21 8.00
CA LEU A 471 13.69 1.77 7.80
C LEU A 471 13.41 1.01 9.10
N VAL A 472 13.90 1.51 10.24
CA VAL A 472 13.73 0.85 11.54
C VAL A 472 12.52 1.41 12.28
N HIS A 473 12.53 2.70 12.64
CA HIS A 473 11.47 3.28 13.47
C HIS A 473 10.14 3.44 12.69
N GLY A 474 10.19 3.90 11.44
CA GLY A 474 9.01 4.02 10.58
C GLY A 474 8.31 2.68 10.38
N ARG A 475 9.06 1.62 10.06
CA ARG A 475 8.53 0.26 9.92
C ARG A 475 7.91 -0.26 11.22
N TRP A 476 8.62 -0.13 12.35
CA TRP A 476 8.10 -0.56 13.65
C TRP A 476 6.80 0.17 14.01
N ASN A 477 6.77 1.49 13.83
CA ASN A 477 5.60 2.29 14.13
C ASN A 477 4.40 1.90 13.26
N PHE A 478 4.62 1.73 11.94
CA PHE A 478 3.57 1.30 11.03
C PHE A 478 3.00 -0.07 11.45
N SER A 479 3.86 -1.05 11.73
CA SER A 479 3.44 -2.39 12.18
C SER A 479 2.61 -2.35 13.48
N ARG A 480 3.06 -1.56 14.47
CA ARG A 480 2.37 -1.40 15.76
C ARG A 480 1.01 -0.76 15.59
N MET A 481 0.95 0.35 14.85
CA MET A 481 -0.29 1.10 14.64
C MET A 481 -1.32 0.29 13.88
N SER A 482 -0.93 -0.44 12.84
CA SER A 482 -1.87 -1.32 12.15
C SER A 482 -2.49 -2.37 13.09
N ARG A 483 -1.70 -2.98 13.98
CA ARG A 483 -2.21 -3.98 14.95
C ARG A 483 -3.09 -3.37 16.02
N VAL A 484 -2.72 -2.21 16.57
CA VAL A 484 -3.51 -1.48 17.56
C VAL A 484 -4.88 -1.09 17.00
N ILE A 485 -4.92 -0.59 15.76
CA ILE A 485 -6.18 -0.22 15.09
C ILE A 485 -7.08 -1.45 14.95
N LEU A 486 -6.55 -2.55 14.39
CA LEU A 486 -7.32 -3.80 14.20
C LEU A 486 -7.82 -4.37 15.53
N TYR A 487 -6.99 -4.34 16.57
CA TYR A 487 -7.35 -4.78 17.90
C TYR A 487 -8.44 -3.89 18.54
N SER A 488 -8.37 -2.57 18.34
CA SER A 488 -9.35 -1.61 18.86
C SER A 488 -10.74 -1.83 18.26
N PHE A 489 -10.81 -2.13 16.95
CA PHE A 489 -12.08 -2.52 16.32
C PHE A 489 -12.57 -3.87 16.83
N TYR A 490 -11.66 -4.85 16.92
CA TYR A 490 -11.99 -6.19 17.39
C TYR A 490 -12.56 -6.20 18.82
N LYS A 491 -11.94 -5.49 19.78
CA LYS A 491 -12.43 -5.47 21.17
C LYS A 491 -13.86 -4.95 21.30
N ASN A 492 -14.19 -3.89 20.54
CA ASN A 492 -15.50 -3.25 20.60
C ASN A 492 -16.54 -4.08 19.86
N ALA A 493 -16.14 -4.71 18.75
CA ALA A 493 -17.00 -5.60 17.99
C ALA A 493 -17.38 -6.85 18.81
N VAL A 494 -16.45 -7.45 19.56
CA VAL A 494 -16.74 -8.58 20.46
C VAL A 494 -17.78 -8.18 21.52
N LEU A 495 -17.62 -7.02 22.17
CA LEU A 495 -18.61 -6.53 23.14
C LEU A 495 -20.00 -6.36 22.50
N ALA A 496 -20.06 -5.73 21.33
CA ALA A 496 -21.31 -5.49 20.61
C ALA A 496 -21.99 -6.81 20.18
N THR A 497 -21.22 -7.77 19.66
CA THR A 497 -21.74 -9.08 19.27
C THR A 497 -22.23 -9.89 20.47
N LEU A 498 -21.59 -9.81 21.64
CA LEU A 498 -22.08 -10.44 22.87
C LEU A 498 -23.45 -9.89 23.31
N LEU A 499 -23.66 -8.58 23.22
CA LEU A 499 -24.95 -7.96 23.50
C LEU A 499 -26.02 -8.38 22.47
N LEU A 500 -25.65 -8.50 21.20
CA LEU A 500 -26.55 -8.99 20.15
C LEU A 500 -26.97 -10.44 20.38
N LEU A 501 -26.03 -11.32 20.75
CA LEU A 501 -26.33 -12.72 21.10
C LEU A 501 -27.24 -12.81 22.33
N TYR A 502 -27.03 -11.94 23.32
CA TYR A 502 -27.90 -11.87 24.49
C TYR A 502 -29.30 -11.35 24.16
N SER A 503 -29.39 -10.31 23.33
CA SER A 503 -30.67 -9.74 22.88
C SER A 503 -31.56 -10.79 22.22
N SER A 504 -30.96 -11.76 21.50
CA SER A 504 -31.68 -12.90 20.93
C SER A 504 -32.31 -13.81 21.99
N LYS A 505 -31.74 -13.92 23.20
CA LYS A 505 -32.30 -14.71 24.31
C LYS A 505 -33.39 -13.99 25.09
N ASN A 506 -33.39 -12.65 25.06
CA ASN A 506 -34.35 -11.83 25.80
C ASN A 506 -35.45 -11.23 24.92
N LEU A 507 -35.80 -11.89 23.81
CA LEU A 507 -36.85 -11.44 22.88
C LEU A 507 -36.65 -9.99 22.38
N PHE A 508 -35.40 -9.55 22.23
CA PHE A 508 -35.05 -8.18 21.82
C PHE A 508 -35.58 -7.06 22.73
N SER A 509 -35.85 -7.36 24.01
CA SER A 509 -36.25 -6.38 25.04
C SER A 509 -35.20 -5.31 25.37
N THR A 510 -34.02 -5.34 24.72
CA THR A 510 -32.91 -4.37 24.90
C THR A 510 -32.38 -4.29 26.33
N THR A 511 -32.66 -5.32 27.14
CA THR A 511 -32.08 -5.46 28.48
C THR A 511 -30.57 -5.72 28.37
N SER A 512 -29.77 -4.89 29.03
CA SER A 512 -28.31 -5.00 29.01
C SER A 512 -27.85 -6.20 29.84
N LEU A 513 -27.04 -7.08 29.23
CA LEU A 513 -26.36 -8.17 29.95
C LEU A 513 -25.36 -7.62 30.98
N PHE A 514 -24.68 -6.53 30.63
CA PHE A 514 -23.60 -5.97 31.42
C PHE A 514 -24.09 -4.78 32.24
N ASP A 515 -23.47 -4.58 33.39
CA ASP A 515 -23.68 -3.36 34.16
C ASP A 515 -23.07 -2.13 33.47
N GLN A 516 -23.69 -0.96 33.61
CA GLN A 516 -23.28 0.27 32.91
C GLN A 516 -21.83 0.67 33.23
N TRP A 517 -21.41 0.54 34.49
CA TRP A 517 -20.07 0.91 34.92
C TRP A 517 -19.05 -0.16 34.55
N VAL A 518 -19.45 -1.43 34.57
CA VAL A 518 -18.63 -2.54 34.07
C VAL A 518 -18.37 -2.38 32.56
N MET A 519 -19.37 -2.03 31.76
CA MET A 519 -19.17 -1.72 30.35
C MET A 519 -18.24 -0.53 30.13
N SER A 520 -18.40 0.53 30.92
CA SER A 520 -17.56 1.73 30.82
C SER A 520 -16.10 1.45 31.20
N SER A 521 -15.86 0.47 32.08
CA SER A 521 -14.52 0.05 32.50
C SER A 521 -13.70 -0.62 31.39
N LEU A 522 -14.34 -1.15 30.33
CA LEU A 522 -13.67 -1.88 29.25
C LEU A 522 -12.52 -1.09 28.63
N ASN A 523 -12.71 0.20 28.38
CA ASN A 523 -11.69 1.04 27.76
C ASN A 523 -10.47 1.25 28.66
N PHE A 524 -10.67 1.31 29.97
CA PHE A 524 -9.58 1.44 30.96
C PHE A 524 -8.81 0.12 31.10
N ILE A 525 -9.52 -1.01 31.21
CA ILE A 525 -8.89 -2.33 31.30
C ILE A 525 -8.13 -2.65 30.02
N ALA A 526 -8.74 -2.39 28.85
CA ALA A 526 -8.13 -2.61 27.55
C ALA A 526 -7.02 -1.60 27.19
N MET A 527 -6.72 -0.63 28.07
CA MET A 527 -5.61 0.31 27.87
C MET A 527 -4.26 -0.42 27.91
N PHE A 528 -4.05 -1.36 28.84
CA PHE A 528 -2.76 -2.05 28.97
C PHE A 528 -2.40 -2.82 27.70
N PRO A 529 -3.25 -3.72 27.15
CA PRO A 529 -2.91 -4.43 25.92
C PRO A 529 -2.62 -3.49 24.74
N ILE A 530 -3.36 -2.38 24.61
CA ILE A 530 -3.16 -1.39 23.54
C ILE A 530 -1.82 -0.67 23.69
N LEU A 531 -1.50 -0.18 24.88
CA LEU A 531 -0.28 0.58 25.15
C LEU A 531 0.95 -0.30 24.94
N PHE A 532 0.93 -1.52 25.47
CA PHE A 532 2.08 -2.41 25.37
C PHE A 532 2.31 -2.90 23.93
N LEU A 533 1.25 -3.24 23.20
CA LEU A 533 1.33 -3.59 21.77
C LEU A 533 1.79 -2.39 20.92
N GLY A 534 1.29 -1.19 21.22
CA GLY A 534 1.56 0.03 20.47
C GLY A 534 2.96 0.60 20.66
N ILE A 535 3.60 0.38 21.81
CA ILE A 535 4.89 0.99 22.16
C ILE A 535 6.05 0.00 22.06
N PHE A 536 5.89 -1.23 22.59
CA PHE A 536 7.01 -2.13 22.84
C PHE A 536 7.16 -3.25 21.82
N ASP A 537 6.14 -3.56 21.03
CA ASP A 537 6.22 -4.66 20.06
C ASP A 537 7.27 -4.40 18.98
N ARG A 538 8.10 -5.39 18.68
CA ARG A 538 9.17 -5.31 17.67
C ARG A 538 9.13 -6.59 16.85
N ASP A 539 8.94 -6.46 15.55
CA ASP A 539 8.82 -7.59 14.63
C ASP A 539 10.19 -8.14 14.19
N LEU A 540 11.10 -7.27 13.77
CA LEU A 540 12.46 -7.59 13.33
C LEU A 540 13.50 -6.78 14.12
N SER A 541 14.71 -7.32 14.28
CA SER A 541 15.78 -6.57 14.95
C SER A 541 16.33 -5.45 14.09
N LYS A 542 16.80 -4.37 14.76
CA LYS A 542 17.43 -3.21 14.11
C LYS A 542 18.58 -3.61 13.16
N ASN A 543 19.43 -4.55 13.56
CA ASN A 543 20.59 -4.96 12.76
C ASN A 543 20.18 -5.73 11.51
N TYR A 544 19.17 -6.58 11.62
CA TYR A 544 18.63 -7.34 10.49
C TYR A 544 18.04 -6.39 9.43
N VAL A 545 17.21 -5.43 9.86
CA VAL A 545 16.59 -4.44 8.96
C VAL A 545 17.64 -3.59 8.23
N LYS A 546 18.71 -3.19 8.92
CA LYS A 546 19.81 -2.42 8.30
C LYS A 546 20.58 -3.18 7.23
N ARG A 547 20.73 -4.50 7.41
CA ARG A 547 21.42 -5.37 6.44
C ARG A 547 20.51 -5.71 5.26
N ASN A 548 19.19 -5.79 5.50
CA ASN A 548 18.18 -6.15 4.52
C ASN A 548 17.12 -5.03 4.35
N PRO A 549 17.45 -3.92 3.64
CA PRO A 549 16.53 -2.79 3.46
C PRO A 549 15.23 -3.13 2.73
N GLU A 550 15.23 -4.18 1.91
CA GLU A 550 14.05 -4.72 1.21
C GLU A 550 12.91 -5.07 2.16
N SER A 551 13.23 -5.38 3.42
CA SER A 551 12.24 -5.62 4.47
C SER A 551 11.33 -4.40 4.74
N TYR A 552 11.59 -3.22 4.18
CA TYR A 552 10.69 -2.06 4.28
C TYR A 552 9.47 -2.14 3.34
N ALA A 553 9.56 -2.88 2.22
CA ALA A 553 8.52 -2.95 1.18
C ALA A 553 7.09 -3.31 1.65
N PRO A 554 6.88 -4.14 2.69
CA PRO A 554 5.54 -4.45 3.21
C PRO A 554 4.76 -3.24 3.74
N GLY A 555 5.47 -2.17 4.13
CA GLY A 555 4.86 -0.94 4.62
C GLY A 555 4.08 -0.21 3.50
N PRO A 556 4.78 0.29 2.46
CA PRO A 556 4.15 0.92 1.29
C PRO A 556 3.12 0.04 0.59
N ASN A 557 3.31 -1.28 0.56
CA ASN A 557 2.34 -2.22 -0.02
C ASN A 557 1.09 -2.46 0.85
N ASN A 558 1.03 -1.87 2.05
CA ASN A 558 -0.04 -1.99 3.03
C ASN A 558 -0.39 -3.45 3.38
N GLU A 559 0.62 -4.31 3.53
CA GLU A 559 0.40 -5.74 3.82
C GLU A 559 -0.29 -5.97 5.17
N TYR A 560 -0.07 -5.08 6.15
CA TYR A 560 -0.64 -5.20 7.49
C TYR A 560 -2.18 -5.03 7.51
N ILE A 561 -2.73 -4.22 6.61
CA ILE A 561 -4.17 -3.94 6.50
C ILE A 561 -4.67 -4.44 5.14
N THR A 562 -4.43 -5.72 4.86
CA THR A 562 -4.99 -6.39 3.69
C THR A 562 -6.44 -6.81 3.95
N ASN A 563 -7.29 -6.85 2.91
CA ASN A 563 -8.67 -7.35 3.00
C ASN A 563 -8.76 -8.75 3.64
N ARG A 564 -7.79 -9.62 3.36
CA ARG A 564 -7.62 -10.92 4.02
C ARG A 564 -7.51 -10.79 5.54
N THR A 565 -6.65 -9.90 6.01
CA THR A 565 -6.42 -9.68 7.42
C THR A 565 -7.70 -9.17 8.06
N ILE A 566 -8.35 -8.17 7.45
CA ILE A 566 -9.63 -7.62 7.93
C ILE A 566 -10.69 -8.72 8.02
N LEU A 567 -10.89 -9.51 6.96
CA LEU A 567 -11.87 -10.59 6.95
C LEU A 567 -11.60 -11.61 8.07
N ARG A 568 -10.32 -11.98 8.28
CA ARG A 568 -9.93 -12.86 9.39
C ARG A 568 -10.33 -12.26 10.73
N TRP A 569 -10.05 -10.98 10.98
CA TRP A 569 -10.43 -10.32 12.23
C TRP A 569 -11.95 -10.28 12.42
N VAL A 570 -12.72 -9.98 11.37
CA VAL A 570 -14.20 -9.98 11.43
C VAL A 570 -14.74 -11.36 11.75
N LEU A 571 -14.25 -12.42 11.08
CA LEU A 571 -14.70 -13.79 11.32
C LEU A 571 -14.36 -14.24 12.76
N LEU A 572 -13.18 -13.87 13.26
CA LEU A 572 -12.78 -14.13 14.65
C LEU A 572 -13.66 -13.42 15.67
N VAL A 573 -14.20 -12.22 15.39
CA VAL A 573 -15.17 -11.57 16.30
C VAL A 573 -16.36 -12.48 16.54
N PHE A 574 -16.96 -13.02 15.48
CA PHE A 574 -18.13 -13.89 15.60
C PHE A 574 -17.80 -15.21 16.30
N ILE A 575 -16.68 -15.86 15.95
CA ILE A 575 -16.25 -17.11 16.60
C ILE A 575 -16.00 -16.88 18.08
N HIS A 576 -15.18 -15.89 18.45
CA HIS A 576 -14.84 -15.66 19.85
C HIS A 576 -16.06 -15.23 20.67
N SER A 577 -16.94 -14.39 20.12
CA SER A 577 -18.18 -13.99 20.80
C SER A 577 -19.11 -15.20 21.01
N ALA A 578 -19.23 -16.10 20.01
CA ALA A 578 -20.01 -17.32 20.15
C ALA A 578 -19.42 -18.28 21.20
N VAL A 579 -18.09 -18.50 21.19
CA VAL A 579 -17.40 -19.35 22.16
C VAL A 579 -17.54 -18.79 23.59
N ILE A 580 -17.39 -17.47 23.77
CA ILE A 580 -17.58 -16.82 25.07
C ILE A 580 -19.03 -16.99 25.54
N PHE A 581 -20.00 -16.64 24.69
CA PHE A 581 -21.41 -16.63 25.07
C PHE A 581 -21.97 -18.03 25.31
N TYR A 582 -21.83 -18.94 24.35
CA TYR A 582 -22.33 -20.32 24.45
C TYR A 582 -21.45 -21.21 25.34
N GLY A 583 -20.20 -20.84 25.59
CA GLY A 583 -19.36 -21.51 26.59
C GLY A 583 -19.73 -21.13 28.02
N CYS A 584 -20.02 -19.84 28.28
CA CYS A 584 -20.37 -19.38 29.62
C CYS A 584 -21.83 -19.65 29.99
N LEU A 585 -22.77 -19.24 29.15
CA LEU A 585 -24.18 -19.14 29.52
C LEU A 585 -24.80 -20.49 29.93
N PRO A 586 -24.67 -21.59 29.15
CA PRO A 586 -25.20 -22.90 29.54
C PRO A 586 -24.51 -23.46 30.79
N CYS A 587 -23.20 -23.27 30.93
CA CYS A 587 -22.48 -23.71 32.12
C CYS A 587 -23.01 -23.03 33.38
N ILE A 588 -23.35 -21.74 33.32
CA ILE A 588 -23.86 -21.00 34.47
C ILE A 588 -25.34 -21.32 34.75
N THR A 589 -26.16 -21.47 33.70
CA THR A 589 -27.59 -21.79 33.88
C THR A 589 -27.82 -23.24 34.30
N MET A 590 -27.01 -24.19 33.80
CA MET A 590 -27.10 -25.61 34.15
C MET A 590 -26.34 -25.96 35.44
N SER A 591 -25.28 -25.21 35.79
CA SER A 591 -24.60 -25.35 37.09
C SER A 591 -25.34 -24.64 38.23
N GLY A 592 -26.43 -23.93 37.95
CA GLY A 592 -27.40 -23.55 38.95
C GLY A 592 -28.03 -24.82 39.52
N GLY A 593 -27.48 -25.33 40.61
CA GLY A 593 -28.05 -26.48 41.29
C GLY A 593 -29.51 -26.18 41.64
N MET A 594 -30.44 -26.89 41.00
CA MET A 594 -31.83 -27.00 41.50
C MET A 594 -31.89 -27.53 42.95
N THR A 595 -30.75 -27.94 43.53
CA THR A 595 -30.63 -28.64 44.81
C THR A 595 -30.11 -27.80 45.98
N SER A 596 -29.47 -26.64 45.77
CA SER A 596 -28.95 -25.78 46.87
C SER A 596 -29.83 -24.55 47.14
N ALA A 597 -30.51 -24.00 46.13
CA ALA A 597 -31.46 -22.87 46.26
C ALA A 597 -32.60 -23.21 47.22
N PHE A 598 -33.22 -24.37 46.95
CA PHE A 598 -34.33 -24.92 47.71
C PHE A 598 -33.93 -25.22 49.16
N LYS A 599 -32.66 -25.61 49.39
CA LYS A 599 -32.14 -25.98 50.71
C LYS A 599 -31.77 -24.75 51.55
N GLY A 600 -31.36 -23.65 50.93
CA GLY A 600 -31.11 -22.35 51.59
C GLY A 600 -32.41 -21.63 51.98
N LEU A 601 -33.39 -21.62 51.08
CA LEU A 601 -34.72 -21.04 51.33
C LEU A 601 -35.46 -21.78 52.45
N MET A 602 -35.33 -23.12 52.51
CA MET A 602 -35.90 -23.96 53.58
C MET A 602 -35.16 -23.86 54.93
N LYS A 603 -33.98 -23.23 54.99
CA LYS A 603 -33.16 -23.12 56.23
C LYS A 603 -33.13 -21.72 56.86
N GLY A 604 -33.84 -20.74 56.30
CA GLY A 604 -33.95 -19.41 56.91
C GLY A 604 -32.60 -18.67 57.07
N ALA A 605 -31.64 -18.91 56.18
CA ALA A 605 -30.36 -18.20 56.21
C ALA A 605 -30.58 -16.72 55.84
N HIS A 606 -30.28 -15.82 56.77
CA HIS A 606 -30.34 -14.37 56.58
C HIS A 606 -29.43 -13.89 55.43
N ILE A 607 -29.78 -12.69 54.95
CA ILE A 607 -29.25 -11.83 53.87
C ILE A 607 -27.70 -11.76 53.77
N ASP A 608 -26.97 -12.22 54.78
CA ASP A 608 -25.51 -12.04 54.90
C ASP A 608 -24.66 -13.19 54.37
N ASN A 609 -25.27 -14.34 54.01
CA ASN A 609 -24.51 -15.47 53.46
C ASN A 609 -25.37 -16.24 52.43
N PRO A 610 -25.50 -15.71 51.20
CA PRO A 610 -26.19 -16.44 50.14
C PRO A 610 -25.41 -17.74 49.93
N GLY A 611 -26.05 -18.87 50.25
CA GLY A 611 -25.48 -20.18 49.96
C GLY A 611 -25.25 -20.34 48.46
N ASP A 612 -24.53 -21.39 48.07
CA ASP A 612 -24.13 -21.73 46.70
C ASP A 612 -25.30 -21.97 45.71
N GLY A 613 -26.53 -21.62 46.09
CA GLY A 613 -27.78 -21.96 45.43
C GLY A 613 -28.62 -20.80 44.90
N GLU A 614 -28.23 -19.53 45.02
CA GLU A 614 -29.00 -18.50 44.31
C GLU A 614 -28.73 -18.61 42.80
N GLY A 615 -29.79 -18.88 42.02
CA GLY A 615 -29.77 -18.82 40.57
C GLY A 615 -29.13 -17.51 40.13
N GLY A 616 -28.11 -17.59 39.27
CA GLY A 616 -27.22 -16.46 39.00
C GLY A 616 -27.98 -15.23 38.54
N ASP A 617 -27.96 -14.17 39.36
CA ASP A 617 -28.46 -12.86 38.99
C ASP A 617 -27.80 -12.41 37.66
N ILE A 618 -28.54 -11.67 36.84
CA ILE A 618 -28.09 -11.17 35.55
C ILE A 618 -26.76 -10.42 35.68
N LYS A 619 -26.55 -9.73 36.80
CA LYS A 619 -25.31 -9.00 37.10
C LYS A 619 -24.12 -9.93 37.33
N VAL A 620 -24.33 -11.08 37.98
CA VAL A 620 -23.29 -12.11 38.17
C VAL A 620 -22.95 -12.76 36.82
N VAL A 621 -23.96 -13.15 36.05
CA VAL A 621 -23.77 -13.76 34.72
C VAL A 621 -23.05 -12.78 33.78
N GLY A 622 -23.49 -11.53 33.73
CA GLY A 622 -22.89 -10.49 32.90
C GLY A 622 -21.45 -10.18 33.30
N THR A 623 -21.17 -10.06 34.60
CA THR A 623 -19.81 -9.79 35.09
C THR A 623 -18.85 -10.95 34.78
N LEU A 624 -19.31 -12.19 34.87
CA LEU A 624 -18.49 -13.35 34.55
C LEU A 624 -18.17 -13.42 33.05
N ILE A 625 -19.17 -13.25 32.19
CA ILE A 625 -18.98 -13.19 30.73
C ILE A 625 -18.02 -12.04 30.37
N PHE A 626 -18.15 -10.89 31.03
CA PHE A 626 -17.25 -9.76 30.84
C PHE A 626 -15.82 -10.08 31.27
N SER A 627 -15.63 -10.73 32.42
CA SER A 627 -14.30 -11.12 32.93
C SER A 627 -13.62 -12.14 32.01
N VAL A 628 -14.36 -13.11 31.49
CA VAL A 628 -13.88 -14.07 30.48
C VAL A 628 -13.51 -13.35 29.19
N MET A 629 -14.33 -12.40 28.72
CA MET A 629 -14.04 -11.58 27.56
C MET A 629 -12.72 -10.82 27.73
N ILE A 630 -12.49 -10.15 28.87
CA ILE A 630 -11.22 -9.46 29.15
C ILE A 630 -10.02 -10.40 29.04
N MET A 631 -10.13 -11.62 29.58
CA MET A 631 -9.05 -12.62 29.46
C MET A 631 -8.81 -13.02 28.01
N VAL A 632 -9.85 -13.28 27.22
CA VAL A 632 -9.73 -13.54 25.77
C VAL A 632 -9.05 -12.36 25.06
N LEU A 633 -9.43 -11.12 25.38
CA LEU A 633 -8.84 -9.93 24.81
C LEU A 633 -7.35 -9.80 25.16
N ALA A 634 -6.94 -10.15 26.38
CA ALA A 634 -5.54 -10.12 26.82
C ALA A 634 -4.70 -11.22 26.13
N PHE A 635 -5.21 -12.45 26.07
CA PHE A 635 -4.54 -13.55 25.36
C PHE A 635 -4.48 -13.31 23.84
N LYS A 636 -5.50 -12.71 23.25
CA LYS A 636 -5.49 -12.36 21.82
C LYS A 636 -4.33 -11.44 21.46
N VAL A 637 -4.03 -10.44 22.30
CA VAL A 637 -2.86 -9.56 22.08
C VAL A 637 -1.56 -10.35 22.15
N LEU A 638 -1.44 -11.28 23.11
CA LEU A 638 -0.26 -12.13 23.23
C LEU A 638 0.04 -12.87 21.93
N PHE A 639 -0.97 -13.51 21.33
CA PHE A 639 -0.78 -14.27 20.09
C PHE A 639 -0.56 -13.39 18.87
N GLU A 640 -0.95 -12.11 18.91
CA GLU A 640 -0.69 -11.16 17.83
C GLU A 640 0.67 -10.44 17.91
N CYS A 641 1.28 -10.37 19.10
CA CYS A 641 2.65 -9.89 19.30
C CYS A 641 3.67 -10.79 18.58
N ARG A 642 4.53 -10.20 17.74
CA ARG A 642 5.58 -10.95 17.01
C ARG A 642 6.95 -10.92 17.68
N SER A 643 7.16 -10.02 18.63
CA SER A 643 8.39 -9.92 19.44
C SER A 643 8.72 -11.18 20.26
N LEU A 644 7.77 -12.11 20.41
CA LEU A 644 7.93 -13.37 21.15
C LEU A 644 9.01 -14.31 20.56
N ILE A 645 9.45 -14.07 19.32
CA ILE A 645 10.34 -14.97 18.58
C ILE A 645 11.84 -14.72 18.90
N HIS A 646 12.24 -13.56 19.44
CA HIS A 646 13.66 -13.28 19.69
C HIS A 646 14.24 -13.91 20.97
N GLY A 647 13.39 -14.52 21.83
CA GLY A 647 13.78 -15.58 22.76
C GLY A 647 15.12 -15.39 23.50
N LYS A 648 15.45 -14.15 23.90
CA LYS A 648 16.53 -13.86 24.84
C LYS A 648 15.85 -13.39 26.12
N PHE A 649 15.70 -14.31 27.06
CA PHE A 649 15.59 -13.95 28.47
C PHE A 649 16.97 -13.44 28.91
N PRO A 650 17.15 -12.15 29.23
CA PRO A 650 18.35 -11.72 29.91
C PRO A 650 18.38 -12.38 31.29
N SER A 651 19.56 -12.83 31.70
CA SER A 651 19.79 -13.34 33.05
C SER A 651 19.23 -12.38 34.10
N CYS A 652 18.68 -12.91 35.19
CA CYS A 652 18.17 -12.14 36.34
C CYS A 652 19.27 -11.43 37.13
N THR A 653 20.23 -10.78 36.45
CA THR A 653 21.37 -10.13 37.07
C THR A 653 21.47 -8.69 36.59
N CYS A 654 21.55 -7.78 37.55
CA CYS A 654 21.64 -6.33 37.37
C CYS A 654 23.04 -5.90 36.89
N ARG A 655 23.57 -6.48 35.81
CA ARG A 655 24.85 -6.03 35.24
C ARG A 655 24.63 -4.85 34.30
N LYS A 656 25.40 -3.77 34.52
CA LYS A 656 25.35 -2.50 33.78
C LYS A 656 25.73 -2.63 32.29
N ASP A 657 26.36 -3.74 31.89
CA ASP A 657 26.94 -3.90 30.55
C ASP A 657 25.92 -4.39 29.48
N VAL A 658 24.67 -4.66 29.88
CA VAL A 658 23.57 -5.01 28.97
C VAL A 658 22.45 -3.97 29.16
N GLY A 659 22.54 -2.88 28.39
CA GLY A 659 21.86 -1.60 28.62
C GLY A 659 20.35 -1.55 28.40
N GLU A 660 19.55 -2.37 29.08
CA GLU A 660 18.09 -2.17 29.14
C GLU A 660 17.60 -2.04 30.59
N GLY A 661 16.92 -0.91 30.89
CA GLY A 661 16.38 -0.60 32.22
C GLY A 661 15.28 -1.56 32.67
N ILE A 662 14.86 -1.48 33.94
CA ILE A 662 13.80 -2.34 34.52
C ILE A 662 12.47 -2.21 33.74
N PHE A 663 12.12 -1.02 33.24
CA PHE A 663 10.91 -0.83 32.45
C PHE A 663 10.95 -1.47 31.06
N ASN A 664 12.11 -1.48 30.39
CA ASN A 664 12.30 -2.24 29.14
C ASN A 664 12.27 -3.76 29.40
N ARG A 665 12.57 -4.19 30.64
CA ARG A 665 12.52 -5.60 31.07
C ARG A 665 11.13 -6.05 31.52
N LEU A 666 10.34 -5.19 32.18
CA LEU A 666 8.93 -5.45 32.47
C LEU A 666 8.10 -5.51 31.18
N ALA A 667 8.59 -4.85 30.12
CA ALA A 667 8.08 -4.90 28.76
C ALA A 667 8.32 -6.24 28.02
N TYR A 668 8.74 -7.31 28.71
CA TYR A 668 8.45 -8.66 28.22
C TYR A 668 6.93 -8.89 28.33
N THR A 669 6.27 -8.42 27.28
CA THR A 669 4.89 -7.93 27.15
C THR A 669 3.79 -8.78 27.74
N TRP A 670 4.00 -10.07 28.00
CA TRP A 670 2.93 -10.98 28.37
C TRP A 670 2.56 -10.94 29.86
N HIS A 671 3.54 -10.88 30.77
CA HIS A 671 3.26 -10.82 32.20
C HIS A 671 2.58 -9.50 32.55
N ALA A 672 3.10 -8.38 32.07
CA ALA A 672 2.55 -7.06 32.36
C ALA A 672 1.16 -6.86 31.73
N VAL A 673 0.90 -7.38 30.53
CA VAL A 673 -0.41 -7.23 29.87
C VAL A 673 -1.46 -8.13 30.52
N ILE A 674 -1.17 -9.42 30.72
CA ILE A 674 -2.16 -10.37 31.24
C ILE A 674 -2.39 -10.12 32.73
N TYR A 675 -1.33 -10.13 33.55
CA TYR A 675 -1.49 -9.90 34.98
C TYR A 675 -1.90 -8.46 35.27
N GLY A 676 -1.41 -7.47 34.51
CA GLY A 676 -1.86 -6.08 34.67
C GLY A 676 -3.35 -5.91 34.38
N SER A 677 -3.85 -6.45 33.27
CA SER A 677 -5.28 -6.37 32.93
C SER A 677 -6.14 -7.14 33.94
N PHE A 678 -5.69 -8.30 34.39
CA PHE A 678 -6.41 -9.14 35.34
C PHE A 678 -6.43 -8.56 36.76
N ILE A 679 -5.28 -8.11 37.28
CA ILE A 679 -5.18 -7.44 38.59
C ILE A 679 -6.03 -6.17 38.59
N PHE A 680 -5.98 -5.38 37.51
CA PHE A 680 -6.79 -4.17 37.40
C PHE A 680 -8.29 -4.49 37.34
N LEU A 681 -8.69 -5.55 36.63
CA LEU A 681 -10.07 -6.03 36.63
C LEU A 681 -10.52 -6.43 38.04
N LEU A 682 -9.75 -7.24 38.76
CA LEU A 682 -10.07 -7.65 40.13
C LEU A 682 -10.17 -6.42 41.05
N PHE A 683 -9.18 -5.54 41.00
CA PHE A 683 -9.17 -4.30 41.77
C PHE A 683 -10.42 -3.47 41.50
N PHE A 684 -10.76 -3.23 40.22
CA PHE A 684 -11.95 -2.48 39.84
C PHE A 684 -13.23 -3.13 40.38
N LEU A 685 -13.40 -4.45 40.22
CA LEU A 685 -14.61 -5.15 40.64
C LEU A 685 -14.81 -5.14 42.17
N TYR A 686 -13.75 -5.39 42.94
CA TYR A 686 -13.82 -5.34 44.41
C TYR A 686 -14.07 -3.91 44.93
N VAL A 687 -13.41 -2.90 44.34
CA VAL A 687 -13.67 -1.49 44.69
C VAL A 687 -15.10 -1.09 44.32
N TYR A 688 -15.58 -1.52 43.15
CA TYR A 688 -16.93 -1.21 42.68
C TYR A 688 -18.01 -1.80 43.60
N GLN A 689 -17.83 -3.05 44.03
CA GLN A 689 -18.71 -3.67 45.04
C GLN A 689 -18.67 -2.92 46.39
N TYR A 690 -17.48 -2.53 46.85
CA TYR A 690 -17.33 -1.78 48.10
C TYR A 690 -18.04 -0.42 48.05
N LEU A 691 -17.90 0.31 46.95
CA LEU A 691 -18.60 1.58 46.72
C LEU A 691 -20.13 1.40 46.70
N GLY A 692 -20.64 0.26 46.25
CA GLY A 692 -22.07 -0.05 46.30
C GLY A 692 -22.67 -0.21 47.69
N GLN A 693 -21.85 -0.42 48.72
CA GLN A 693 -22.32 -0.37 50.11
C GLN A 693 -22.58 1.06 50.58
N THR A 694 -21.93 2.05 49.95
CA THR A 694 -21.99 3.46 50.37
C THR A 694 -22.93 4.29 49.49
N PHE A 695 -22.97 4.03 48.18
CA PHE A 695 -23.74 4.81 47.21
C PHE A 695 -24.91 4.01 46.62
N GLU A 696 -26.12 4.57 46.68
CA GLU A 696 -27.34 3.90 46.19
C GLU A 696 -27.29 3.54 44.70
N ALA A 697 -26.59 4.33 43.89
CA ALA A 697 -26.45 4.10 42.46
C ALA A 697 -25.78 2.76 42.10
N PHE A 698 -24.95 2.20 42.99
CA PHE A 698 -24.23 0.94 42.75
C PHE A 698 -24.74 -0.22 43.65
N LYS A 699 -25.82 0.01 44.41
CA LYS A 699 -26.44 -0.99 45.28
C LYS A 699 -26.80 -2.31 44.57
N PRO A 700 -27.24 -2.32 43.28
CA PRO A 700 -27.48 -3.57 42.55
C PRO A 700 -26.23 -4.44 42.32
N TYR A 701 -25.04 -3.93 42.62
CA TYR A 701 -23.77 -4.64 42.41
C TYR A 701 -23.13 -5.15 43.72
N VAL A 702 -23.81 -4.98 44.86
CA VAL A 702 -23.31 -5.45 46.16
C VAL A 702 -23.24 -6.98 46.19
N MET A 703 -22.16 -7.53 46.74
CA MET A 703 -21.84 -8.97 46.83
C MET A 703 -21.65 -9.74 45.51
N VAL A 704 -21.80 -9.10 44.34
CA VAL A 704 -21.64 -9.75 43.03
C VAL A 704 -20.24 -10.33 42.82
N THR A 705 -19.20 -9.57 43.17
CA THR A 705 -17.79 -9.94 42.96
C THR A 705 -17.37 -11.03 43.92
N SER A 706 -17.71 -10.88 45.21
CA SER A 706 -17.44 -11.91 46.23
C SER A 706 -18.15 -13.22 45.93
N HIS A 707 -19.41 -13.17 45.49
CA HIS A 707 -20.14 -14.37 45.07
C HIS A 707 -19.52 -15.03 43.83
N MET A 708 -19.01 -14.23 42.88
CA MET A 708 -18.40 -14.76 41.66
C MET A 708 -17.04 -15.41 41.91
N PHE A 709 -16.14 -14.77 42.65
CA PHE A 709 -14.76 -15.24 42.83
C PHE A 709 -14.55 -16.09 44.09
N ASP A 710 -15.22 -15.77 45.20
CA ASP A 710 -14.96 -16.40 46.50
C ASP A 710 -15.84 -17.64 46.72
N LYS A 711 -17.08 -17.63 46.20
CA LYS A 711 -18.06 -18.72 46.40
C LYS A 711 -18.12 -19.71 45.23
N ARG A 712 -17.99 -19.23 43.98
CA ARG A 712 -18.17 -20.07 42.78
C ARG A 712 -16.84 -20.52 42.17
N SER A 713 -16.47 -21.78 42.41
CA SER A 713 -15.31 -22.41 41.75
C SER A 713 -15.46 -22.48 40.22
N ILE A 714 -16.70 -22.62 39.72
CA ILE A 714 -16.98 -22.67 38.28
C ILE A 714 -16.56 -21.39 37.54
N SER A 715 -16.60 -20.24 38.21
CA SER A 715 -16.16 -18.96 37.62
C SER A 715 -14.69 -19.01 37.22
N TRP A 716 -13.82 -19.55 38.08
CA TRP A 716 -12.39 -19.73 37.81
C TRP A 716 -12.15 -20.73 36.68
N MET A 717 -12.92 -21.83 36.65
CA MET A 717 -12.83 -22.82 35.58
C MET A 717 -13.18 -22.21 34.22
N LEU A 718 -14.27 -21.45 34.13
CA LEU A 718 -14.69 -20.78 32.88
C LEU A 718 -13.70 -19.70 32.45
N MET A 719 -13.17 -18.93 33.41
CA MET A 719 -12.14 -17.92 33.15
C MET A 719 -10.81 -18.48 32.64
N LEU A 720 -10.52 -19.76 32.89
CA LEU A 720 -9.33 -20.42 32.38
C LEU A 720 -9.61 -21.18 31.07
N LEU A 721 -10.67 -21.98 31.04
CA LEU A 721 -10.96 -22.89 29.93
C LEU A 721 -11.41 -22.14 28.67
N ILE A 722 -12.33 -21.19 28.79
CA ILE A 722 -12.91 -20.51 27.63
C ILE A 722 -11.86 -19.70 26.86
N PRO A 723 -11.00 -18.91 27.52
CA PRO A 723 -9.94 -18.21 26.79
C PRO A 723 -8.97 -19.14 26.07
N ILE A 724 -8.65 -20.31 26.66
CA ILE A 724 -7.81 -21.32 26.01
C ILE A 724 -8.49 -21.85 24.74
N VAL A 725 -9.77 -22.22 24.82
CA VAL A 725 -10.52 -22.74 23.67
C VAL A 725 -10.63 -21.69 22.56
N ALA A 726 -10.99 -20.45 22.91
CA ALA A 726 -11.08 -19.36 21.93
C ALA A 726 -9.71 -19.11 21.25
N CYS A 727 -8.63 -19.04 22.03
CA CYS A 727 -7.31 -18.79 21.48
C CYS A 727 -6.75 -19.95 20.68
N ALA A 728 -7.08 -21.20 21.01
CA ALA A 728 -6.64 -22.37 20.25
C ALA A 728 -7.15 -22.31 18.80
N ILE A 729 -8.38 -21.85 18.58
CA ILE A 729 -8.97 -21.67 17.24
C ILE A 729 -8.18 -20.59 16.46
N ASP A 730 -7.92 -19.45 17.10
CA ASP A 730 -7.16 -18.35 16.47
C ASP A 730 -5.72 -18.77 16.13
N VAL A 731 -5.03 -19.46 17.03
CA VAL A 731 -3.68 -20.00 16.79
C VAL A 731 -3.71 -21.00 15.65
N GLY A 732 -4.68 -21.93 15.61
CA GLY A 732 -4.80 -22.89 14.52
C GLY A 732 -4.97 -22.23 13.15
N ILE A 733 -5.87 -21.25 13.05
CA ILE A 733 -6.09 -20.46 11.82
C ILE A 733 -4.82 -19.70 11.44
N LYS A 734 -4.11 -19.12 12.42
CA LYS A 734 -2.88 -18.36 12.18
C LYS A 734 -1.73 -19.24 11.70
N VAL A 735 -1.53 -20.40 12.31
CA VAL A 735 -0.52 -21.39 11.89
C VAL A 735 -0.81 -21.85 10.46
N PHE A 736 -2.06 -22.22 10.16
CA PHE A 736 -2.47 -22.59 8.80
C PHE A 736 -2.19 -21.46 7.79
N SER A 737 -2.63 -20.25 8.13
CA SER A 737 -2.43 -19.05 7.31
C SER A 737 -0.96 -18.77 7.02
N ASN A 738 -0.11 -18.90 8.05
CA ASN A 738 1.33 -18.63 7.94
C ASN A 738 2.07 -19.71 7.16
N MET A 739 1.68 -20.98 7.31
CA MET A 739 2.33 -22.11 6.65
C MET A 739 2.04 -22.16 5.14
N PHE A 740 0.77 -21.97 4.74
CA PHE A 740 0.39 -22.08 3.33
C PHE A 740 0.50 -20.78 2.54
N TYR A 741 0.35 -19.63 3.22
CA TYR A 741 0.35 -18.32 2.58
C TYR A 741 1.14 -17.30 3.42
N PRO A 742 2.47 -17.47 3.54
CA PRO A 742 3.31 -16.62 4.36
C PRO A 742 3.35 -15.18 3.83
N THR A 743 3.30 -14.21 4.74
CA THR A 743 3.58 -12.78 4.44
C THR A 743 5.08 -12.56 4.28
N GLN A 744 5.53 -11.55 3.53
CA GLN A 744 6.96 -11.24 3.37
C GLN A 744 7.67 -11.05 4.72
N ILE A 745 6.96 -10.46 5.68
CA ILE A 745 7.45 -10.22 7.03
C ILE A 745 7.68 -11.54 7.77
N GLN A 746 6.81 -12.53 7.57
CA GLN A 746 6.94 -13.85 8.18
C GLN A 746 8.21 -14.54 7.67
N ILE A 747 8.45 -14.47 6.36
CA ILE A 747 9.65 -15.01 5.71
C ILE A 747 10.91 -14.36 6.32
N HIS A 748 10.96 -13.02 6.39
CA HIS A 748 12.08 -12.32 7.03
C HIS A 748 12.27 -12.68 8.50
N SER A 749 11.19 -12.90 9.24
CA SER A 749 11.28 -13.31 10.64
C SER A 749 11.83 -14.72 10.81
N GLU A 750 11.48 -15.64 9.91
CA GLU A 750 12.00 -17.02 9.91
C GLU A 750 13.47 -17.06 9.48
N ILE A 751 13.87 -16.28 8.48
CA ILE A 751 15.27 -16.11 8.08
C ILE A 751 16.09 -15.54 9.25
N GLN A 752 15.57 -14.53 9.94
CA GLN A 752 16.28 -13.98 11.09
C GLN A 752 16.40 -15.02 12.22
N ALA A 753 15.35 -15.80 12.48
CA ALA A 753 15.35 -16.85 13.50
C ALA A 753 16.36 -17.96 13.16
N SER A 754 16.46 -18.38 11.90
CA SER A 754 17.42 -19.41 11.46
C SER A 754 18.86 -18.94 11.60
N GLU A 755 19.17 -17.69 11.22
CA GLU A 755 20.50 -17.10 11.40
C GLU A 755 20.92 -17.05 12.88
N ILE A 756 20.00 -16.66 13.77
CA ILE A 756 20.27 -16.66 15.22
C ILE A 756 20.50 -18.08 15.73
N GLY A 757 19.77 -19.07 15.19
CA GLY A 757 19.95 -20.49 15.49
C GLY A 757 21.35 -21.00 15.13
N VAL A 758 21.82 -20.68 13.92
CA VAL A 758 23.17 -21.05 13.45
C VAL A 758 24.28 -20.41 14.30
N VAL A 759 24.13 -19.14 14.67
CA VAL A 759 25.10 -18.46 15.56
C VAL A 759 25.11 -19.07 16.97
N ARG A 760 23.97 -19.59 17.44
CA ARG A 760 23.88 -20.29 18.73
C ARG A 760 24.52 -21.68 18.68
N SER A 761 24.36 -22.42 17.58
CA SER A 761 25.03 -23.71 17.42
C SER A 761 26.53 -23.55 17.27
N SER A 762 27.01 -22.56 16.52
CA SER A 762 28.45 -22.31 16.33
C SER A 762 29.18 -21.78 17.57
N ARG A 763 28.46 -21.18 18.53
CA ARG A 763 29.02 -20.79 19.85
C ARG A 763 29.01 -21.94 20.86
N ARG A 764 28.28 -23.01 20.58
CA ARG A 764 28.18 -24.20 21.44
C ARG A 764 29.15 -25.31 20.99
N SER A 765 29.47 -25.37 19.70
CA SER A 765 30.68 -26.03 19.17
C SER A 765 31.91 -25.21 19.49
#